data_AF-A0A939JXT8-F1
#
_entry.id   AF-A0A939JXT8-F1
#
_cell.length_a   1.000
_cell.length_b   1.000
_cell.length_c   1.000
_cell.angle_alpha   90.00
_cell.angle_beta   90.00
_cell.angle_gamma   90.00
#
_symmetry.space_group_name_H-M   'P 1'
#
loop_
_entity.id
_entity.type
_entity.pdbx_description
1 polymer ?
#
loop_
_entity_poly.entity_id
_entity_poly.type
_entity_poly.pdbx_seq_one_letter_code
_entity_poly.pdbx_strand_id
1 'polypeptide(L)'
;MPTIGDNKRPPQGKNSDREPFRRAVAGALRAISGDPEMEVTYAADRPGLAGNRARLPELPKRATKNDVSVTRGLADAMALRKARHDSRLHASLSPEGKSARAVYDAVEQARCEAIGANAMSGVGDNLAAMLEDKYFRSNLADVTDRAEAPIEDAVALLVREKLTGRVIPESARALVDVWRDFVVDKAGGNFDKLSETVEDQQAFARAMREMLVSLEMAEQLSEEQSSDDDEDDEEEQGDNQARDNEENGSEKDAGSDEAEAEETETEGENEETAEAESSEVTAEDPVDDDSQDTETPGESRRPNQPLDRDAPQFDYHVFTPQFDEIVGAEDLCDEAELDRLRAFLDKQLSSLQGVVGRLANRLQRRLMAQQNRSWDFDLEEGYLDTARLTRLVIDPTQPLSYKMERDTDFRDTIVSLVIDNSGSMRGRPITVAATCADILARTLERCGVKVEVLGFTTRAWKGGQSREAWLKAGKPARPGRLNDLRHIVYKSADAPWRRARRNLGLMMREGLLKENIDGEALIWAHNRLLARSEQRRILMMISDGAPVDDSTLSVNPGNYLERHLRAIIEEIETRSPVELLAIGIGHDVTRYYRRAVTIVDAEELAGAMTEQLADLFEEEGGGFPAGAGSGRRAGGRR
;
A
#
# COMPACT_ATOMS: atom_id res chain seq x y z
N MET A 1 -0.09 54.23 15.47
CA MET A 1 1.26 54.40 16.06
C MET A 1 1.19 53.93 17.50
N PRO A 2 1.71 52.74 17.85
CA PRO A 2 1.83 52.33 19.25
C PRO A 2 3.00 53.09 19.90
N THR A 3 2.77 53.62 21.10
CA THR A 3 3.77 54.34 21.91
C THR A 3 4.71 53.38 22.63
N ILE A 4 6.00 53.73 22.69
CA ILE A 4 7.05 52.98 23.39
C ILE A 4 6.69 52.87 24.88
N GLY A 5 6.54 51.64 25.38
CA GLY A 5 6.32 51.34 26.80
C GLY A 5 5.07 50.52 27.15
N ASP A 6 4.21 50.18 26.18
CA ASP A 6 3.01 49.37 26.45
C ASP A 6 3.35 47.87 26.43
N ASN A 7 3.53 47.27 27.61
CA ASN A 7 3.90 45.86 27.78
C ASN A 7 2.68 44.91 27.66
N LYS A 8 1.73 45.24 26.79
CA LYS A 8 0.61 44.36 26.45
C LYS A 8 1.02 43.51 25.26
N ARG A 9 1.26 42.21 25.52
CA ARG A 9 1.34 41.21 24.46
C ARG A 9 0.15 41.40 23.52
N PRO A 10 0.34 41.48 22.20
CA PRO A 10 -0.77 41.47 21.26
C PRO A 10 -1.61 40.22 21.55
N PRO A 11 -2.95 40.30 21.49
CA PRO A 11 -3.78 39.12 21.72
C PRO A 11 -3.33 38.06 20.72
N GLN A 12 -2.73 36.98 21.22
CA GLN A 12 -2.51 35.80 20.42
C GLN A 12 -3.88 35.42 19.87
N GLY A 13 -4.05 35.50 18.55
CA GLY A 13 -5.30 35.12 17.91
C GLY A 13 -5.67 33.74 18.43
N LYS A 14 -6.83 33.62 19.08
CA LYS A 14 -7.32 32.34 19.59
C LYS A 14 -7.28 31.35 18.42
N ASN A 15 -6.46 30.31 18.51
CA ASN A 15 -6.60 29.16 17.62
C ASN A 15 -8.06 28.72 17.73
N SER A 16 -8.81 28.75 16.63
CA SER A 16 -10.18 28.28 16.65
C SER A 16 -10.13 26.78 16.95
N ASP A 17 -10.66 26.37 18.09
CA ASP A 17 -10.82 24.97 18.40
C ASP A 17 -11.75 24.34 17.35
N ARG A 18 -11.20 23.42 16.54
CA ARG A 18 -11.90 22.77 15.43
C ARG A 18 -12.69 21.54 15.90
N GLU A 19 -12.40 21.05 17.09
CA GLU A 19 -12.96 19.81 17.61
C GLU A 19 -14.49 19.88 17.78
N PRO A 20 -15.09 20.99 18.27
CA PRO A 20 -16.54 21.13 18.34
C PRO A 20 -17.22 21.03 16.97
N PHE A 21 -16.62 21.63 15.93
CA PHE A 21 -17.14 21.54 14.57
C PHE A 21 -17.07 20.12 14.03
N ARG A 22 -15.92 19.45 14.18
CA ARG A 22 -15.73 18.06 13.75
C ARG A 22 -16.76 17.13 14.38
N ARG A 23 -16.95 17.26 15.70
CA ARG A 23 -17.93 16.46 16.44
C ARG A 23 -19.37 16.73 15.97
N ALA A 24 -19.72 17.99 15.70
CA ALA A 24 -21.05 18.36 15.21
C ALA A 24 -21.32 17.83 13.79
N VAL A 25 -20.34 17.93 12.88
CA VAL A 25 -20.47 17.40 11.52
C VAL A 25 -20.58 15.89 11.54
N ALA A 26 -19.73 15.20 12.32
CA ALA A 26 -19.79 13.74 12.44
C ALA A 26 -21.13 13.26 13.00
N GLY A 27 -21.65 13.90 14.05
CA GLY A 27 -22.94 13.55 14.63
C GLY A 27 -24.10 13.74 13.65
N ALA A 28 -24.08 14.81 12.86
CA ALA A 28 -25.14 15.05 11.91
C ALA A 28 -25.05 14.15 10.67
N LEU A 29 -23.85 13.82 10.22
CA LEU A 29 -23.65 12.88 9.10
C LEU A 29 -24.18 11.48 9.48
N ARG A 30 -23.95 11.01 10.70
CA ARG A 30 -24.59 9.77 11.23
C ARG A 30 -26.12 9.88 11.26
N ALA A 31 -26.64 11.01 11.72
CA ALA A 31 -28.08 11.23 11.80
C ALA A 31 -28.77 11.24 10.43
N ILE A 32 -28.17 11.91 9.43
CA ILE A 32 -28.73 12.00 8.07
C ILE A 32 -28.58 10.67 7.33
N SER A 33 -27.44 9.99 7.49
CA SER A 33 -27.20 8.68 6.84
C SER A 33 -28.05 7.54 7.42
N GLY A 34 -28.53 7.70 8.66
CA GLY A 34 -29.24 6.65 9.39
C GLY A 34 -28.34 5.55 9.96
N ASP A 35 -27.01 5.74 9.89
CA ASP A 35 -26.02 4.75 10.35
C ASP A 35 -25.26 5.30 11.58
N PRO A 36 -25.54 4.76 12.80
CA PRO A 36 -24.90 5.23 14.02
C PRO A 36 -23.42 4.82 14.11
N GLU A 37 -23.00 3.80 13.37
CA GLU A 37 -21.64 3.28 13.36
C GLU A 37 -20.76 3.99 12.32
N MET A 38 -21.29 4.96 11.57
CA MET A 38 -20.51 5.64 10.55
C MET A 38 -19.29 6.35 11.14
N GLU A 39 -18.12 5.97 10.64
CA GLU A 39 -16.85 6.55 11.03
C GLU A 39 -16.56 7.79 10.21
N VAL A 40 -16.27 8.91 10.88
CA VAL A 40 -15.96 10.18 10.22
C VAL A 40 -14.51 10.54 10.50
N THR A 41 -13.73 10.60 9.44
CA THR A 41 -12.30 10.93 9.47
C THR A 41 -12.05 12.26 8.76
N TYR A 42 -11.12 13.06 9.29
CA TYR A 42 -10.70 14.33 8.68
C TYR A 42 -9.27 14.17 8.18
N ALA A 43 -9.05 14.37 6.89
CA ALA A 43 -7.74 14.21 6.23
C ALA A 43 -7.50 15.31 5.19
N ALA A 44 -6.25 15.47 4.75
CA ALA A 44 -5.91 16.38 3.65
C ALA A 44 -6.22 15.79 2.26
N ASP A 45 -6.48 14.48 2.20
CA ASP A 45 -6.75 13.75 0.96
C ASP A 45 -8.13 14.07 0.37
N ARG A 46 -8.39 13.61 -0.86
CA ARG A 46 -9.66 13.82 -1.56
C ARG A 46 -10.86 13.33 -0.70
N PRO A 47 -11.95 14.07 -0.59
CA PRO A 47 -13.14 13.60 0.13
C PRO A 47 -13.70 12.32 -0.51
N GLY A 48 -14.21 11.39 0.30
CA GLY A 48 -14.75 10.13 -0.21
C GLY A 48 -15.56 9.34 0.83
N LEU A 49 -16.44 8.47 0.32
CA LEU A 49 -17.26 7.56 1.11
C LEU A 49 -16.91 6.12 0.71
N ALA A 50 -16.43 5.32 1.65
CA ALA A 50 -16.10 3.91 1.44
C ALA A 50 -16.76 3.05 2.53
N GLY A 51 -17.72 2.21 2.15
CA GLY A 51 -18.43 1.34 3.10
C GLY A 51 -19.16 2.12 4.20
N ASN A 52 -18.65 2.04 5.43
CA ASN A 52 -19.16 2.81 6.58
C ASN A 52 -18.22 3.92 7.06
N ARG A 53 -17.25 4.31 6.24
CA ARG A 53 -16.27 5.34 6.56
C ARG A 53 -16.39 6.53 5.61
N ALA A 54 -16.65 7.70 6.18
CA ALA A 54 -16.68 8.98 5.49
C ALA A 54 -15.39 9.76 5.77
N ARG A 55 -14.72 10.20 4.70
CA ARG A 55 -13.50 11.03 4.77
C ARG A 55 -13.83 12.44 4.31
N LEU A 56 -13.68 13.40 5.22
CA LEU A 56 -13.91 14.83 5.00
C LEU A 56 -12.60 15.61 4.98
N PRO A 57 -12.53 16.74 4.26
CA PRO A 57 -11.33 17.57 4.23
C PRO A 57 -11.05 18.22 5.59
N GLU A 58 -9.77 18.40 5.91
CA GLU A 58 -9.37 19.15 7.09
C GLU A 58 -9.53 20.67 6.86
N LEU A 59 -10.21 21.34 7.79
CA LEU A 59 -10.33 22.80 7.75
C LEU A 59 -8.96 23.50 7.92
N PRO A 60 -8.69 24.61 7.21
CA PRO A 60 -7.45 25.37 7.38
C PRO A 60 -7.35 26.05 8.74
N LYS A 61 -6.16 26.53 9.15
CA LYS A 61 -5.93 27.11 10.51
C LYS A 61 -6.77 28.36 10.76
N ARG A 62 -7.11 29.06 9.68
CA ARG A 62 -8.05 30.16 9.67
C ARG A 62 -9.18 29.78 8.70
N ALA A 63 -10.11 28.96 9.18
CA ALA A 63 -11.27 28.56 8.41
C ALA A 63 -12.17 29.76 8.14
N THR A 64 -12.48 29.99 6.88
CA THR A 64 -13.50 30.94 6.45
C THR A 64 -14.89 30.33 6.64
N LYS A 65 -15.93 31.16 6.58
CA LYS A 65 -17.33 30.67 6.56
C LYS A 65 -17.56 29.73 5.37
N ASN A 66 -16.92 30.01 4.23
CA ASN A 66 -17.02 29.17 3.05
C ASN A 66 -16.44 27.78 3.28
N ASP A 67 -15.23 27.67 3.86
CA ASP A 67 -14.59 26.38 4.15
C ASP A 67 -15.47 25.48 5.03
N VAL A 68 -16.12 26.09 6.02
CA VAL A 68 -17.05 25.42 6.93
C VAL A 68 -18.29 24.90 6.18
N SER A 69 -18.90 25.74 5.34
CA SER A 69 -20.06 25.38 4.52
C SER A 69 -19.74 24.30 3.49
N VAL A 70 -18.59 24.37 2.82
CA VAL A 70 -18.13 23.37 1.84
C VAL A 70 -17.89 22.03 2.53
N THR A 71 -17.14 22.02 3.64
CA THR A 71 -16.88 20.78 4.41
C THR A 71 -18.19 20.16 4.89
N ARG A 72 -19.14 21.01 5.30
CA ARG A 72 -20.47 20.56 5.70
C ARG A 72 -21.28 20.01 4.53
N GLY A 73 -21.23 20.65 3.37
CA GLY A 73 -21.91 20.20 2.15
C GLY A 73 -21.41 18.85 1.68
N LEU A 74 -20.10 18.61 1.71
CA LEU A 74 -19.50 17.30 1.42
C LEU A 74 -20.03 16.21 2.36
N ALA A 75 -20.14 16.53 3.66
CA ALA A 75 -20.67 15.60 4.66
C ALA A 75 -22.16 15.29 4.40
N ASP A 76 -22.95 16.31 4.09
CA ASP A 76 -24.37 16.16 3.79
C ASP A 76 -24.57 15.33 2.50
N ALA A 77 -23.79 15.58 1.44
CA ALA A 77 -23.84 14.83 0.19
C ALA A 77 -23.54 13.33 0.38
N MET A 78 -22.49 13.01 1.15
CA MET A 78 -22.13 11.62 1.47
C MET A 78 -23.22 10.93 2.30
N ALA A 79 -23.76 11.64 3.31
CA ALA A 79 -24.80 11.11 4.17
C ALA A 79 -26.09 10.82 3.39
N LEU A 80 -26.50 11.73 2.52
CA LEU A 80 -27.67 11.56 1.66
C LEU A 80 -27.49 10.41 0.67
N ARG A 81 -26.31 10.29 0.06
CA ARG A 81 -26.00 9.15 -0.81
C ARG A 81 -26.15 7.85 -0.02
N LYS A 82 -25.55 7.72 1.17
CA LYS A 82 -25.72 6.51 1.99
C LYS A 82 -27.18 6.21 2.31
N ALA A 83 -27.97 7.23 2.67
CA ALA A 83 -29.35 7.04 3.10
C ALA A 83 -30.33 6.72 1.96
N ARG A 84 -30.07 7.24 0.75
CA ARG A 84 -31.05 7.27 -0.35
C ARG A 84 -30.64 6.46 -1.58
N HIS A 85 -29.46 5.87 -1.58
CA HIS A 85 -28.91 5.12 -2.69
C HIS A 85 -28.76 3.62 -2.37
N ASP A 86 -29.44 2.78 -3.14
CA ASP A 86 -29.19 1.36 -3.22
C ASP A 86 -28.14 1.07 -4.31
N SER A 87 -26.94 0.70 -3.86
CA SER A 87 -25.80 0.36 -4.72
C SER A 87 -26.04 -0.84 -5.63
N ARG A 88 -26.81 -1.85 -5.19
CA ARG A 88 -27.05 -3.06 -5.99
C ARG A 88 -28.02 -2.76 -7.12
N LEU A 89 -29.10 -2.05 -6.80
CA LEU A 89 -30.06 -1.60 -7.80
C LEU A 89 -29.39 -0.70 -8.83
N HIS A 90 -28.56 0.25 -8.38
CA HIS A 90 -27.82 1.14 -9.26
C HIS A 90 -26.92 0.39 -10.24
N ALA A 91 -26.14 -0.57 -9.76
CA ALA A 91 -25.27 -1.39 -10.59
C ALA A 91 -26.06 -2.19 -11.64
N SER A 92 -27.18 -2.82 -11.25
CA SER A 92 -28.01 -3.61 -12.16
C SER A 92 -28.70 -2.82 -13.28
N LEU A 93 -28.94 -1.51 -13.08
CA LEU A 93 -29.61 -0.64 -14.04
C LEU A 93 -28.65 0.29 -14.77
N SER A 94 -27.35 0.21 -14.47
CA SER A 94 -26.32 1.03 -15.08
C SER A 94 -26.21 0.77 -16.59
N PRO A 95 -26.10 1.82 -17.42
CA PRO A 95 -25.87 1.64 -18.85
C PRO A 95 -24.44 1.14 -19.13
N GLU A 96 -24.24 0.50 -20.30
CA GLU A 96 -22.95 -0.05 -20.72
C GLU A 96 -21.98 1.03 -21.22
N GLY A 97 -22.47 2.00 -22.00
CA GLY A 97 -21.65 3.08 -22.56
C GLY A 97 -21.01 3.98 -21.50
N LYS A 98 -19.70 4.24 -21.62
CA LYS A 98 -18.92 5.01 -20.63
C LYS A 98 -19.48 6.42 -20.38
N SER A 99 -19.85 7.13 -21.44
CA SER A 99 -20.41 8.49 -21.32
C SER A 99 -21.83 8.46 -20.71
N ALA A 100 -22.67 7.51 -21.14
CA ALA A 100 -24.00 7.33 -20.57
C ALA A 100 -23.95 6.95 -19.07
N ARG A 101 -22.94 6.14 -18.66
CA ARG A 101 -22.71 5.77 -17.26
C ARG A 101 -22.28 6.97 -16.42
N ALA A 102 -21.39 7.82 -16.92
CA ALA A 102 -20.98 9.04 -16.24
C ALA A 102 -22.17 9.98 -15.97
N VAL A 103 -23.04 10.18 -16.96
CA VAL A 103 -24.28 10.97 -16.81
C VAL A 103 -25.22 10.30 -15.79
N TYR A 104 -25.41 8.98 -15.89
CA TYR A 104 -26.26 8.22 -14.98
C TYR A 104 -25.80 8.33 -13.51
N ASP A 105 -24.50 8.21 -13.25
CA ASP A 105 -23.91 8.32 -11.92
C ASP A 105 -24.01 9.74 -11.36
N ALA A 106 -23.74 10.75 -12.19
CA ALA A 106 -23.82 12.16 -11.80
C ALA A 106 -25.26 12.58 -11.46
N VAL A 107 -26.24 12.12 -12.24
CA VAL A 107 -27.65 12.44 -12.01
C VAL A 107 -28.22 11.68 -10.81
N GLU A 108 -27.79 10.44 -10.55
CA GLU A 108 -28.17 9.72 -9.34
C GLU A 108 -27.65 10.42 -8.07
N GLN A 109 -26.42 10.96 -8.11
CA GLN A 109 -25.92 11.81 -7.03
C GLN A 109 -26.81 13.05 -6.85
N ALA A 110 -27.17 13.72 -7.95
CA ALA A 110 -28.07 14.89 -7.91
C ALA A 110 -29.46 14.55 -7.35
N ARG A 111 -30.00 13.35 -7.62
CA ARG A 111 -31.27 12.87 -7.04
C ARG A 111 -31.17 12.75 -5.53
N CYS A 112 -30.14 12.06 -5.02
CA CYS A 112 -29.93 11.89 -3.58
C CYS A 112 -29.81 13.25 -2.87
N GLU A 113 -29.06 14.17 -3.47
CA GLU A 113 -28.88 15.55 -2.98
C GLU A 113 -30.19 16.35 -3.01
N ALA A 114 -30.98 16.22 -4.07
CA ALA A 114 -32.24 16.94 -4.23
C ALA A 114 -33.28 16.56 -3.16
N ILE A 115 -33.41 15.26 -2.85
CA ILE A 115 -34.29 14.78 -1.77
C ILE A 115 -33.93 15.45 -0.44
N GLY A 116 -32.62 15.49 -0.12
CA GLY A 116 -32.13 16.12 1.09
C GLY A 116 -32.30 17.64 1.11
N ALA A 117 -32.02 18.31 -0.01
CA ALA A 117 -32.13 19.75 -0.14
C ALA A 117 -33.59 20.25 -0.04
N ASN A 118 -34.55 19.47 -0.56
CA ASN A 118 -35.98 19.77 -0.49
C ASN A 118 -36.53 19.53 0.93
N ALA A 119 -36.05 18.51 1.62
CA ALA A 119 -36.46 18.22 3.00
C ALA A 119 -35.83 19.19 4.02
N MET A 120 -34.59 19.62 3.79
CA MET A 120 -33.81 20.41 4.75
C MET A 120 -33.14 21.59 4.04
N SER A 121 -33.69 22.80 4.21
CA SER A 121 -33.18 24.01 3.57
C SER A 121 -31.69 24.29 3.86
N GLY A 122 -31.25 24.07 5.10
CA GLY A 122 -29.85 24.23 5.49
C GLY A 122 -28.91 23.25 4.78
N VAL A 123 -29.34 22.01 4.55
CA VAL A 123 -28.57 21.03 3.76
C VAL A 123 -28.46 21.50 2.31
N GLY A 124 -29.56 22.00 1.74
CA GLY A 124 -29.53 22.59 0.41
C GLY A 124 -28.56 23.77 0.28
N ASP A 125 -28.41 24.60 1.31
CA ASP A 125 -27.46 25.73 1.31
C ASP A 125 -26.01 25.24 1.40
N ASN A 126 -25.75 24.20 2.21
CA ASN A 126 -24.42 23.59 2.29
C ASN A 126 -24.01 22.92 0.97
N LEU A 127 -24.95 22.18 0.35
CA LEU A 127 -24.75 21.56 -0.96
C LEU A 127 -24.49 22.61 -2.05
N ALA A 128 -25.20 23.75 -2.02
CA ALA A 128 -24.95 24.85 -2.94
C ALA A 128 -23.54 25.43 -2.79
N ALA A 129 -23.07 25.66 -1.55
CA ALA A 129 -21.71 26.12 -1.29
C ALA A 129 -20.65 25.10 -1.74
N MET A 130 -20.89 23.81 -1.53
CA MET A 130 -20.02 22.73 -2.00
C MET A 130 -19.93 22.70 -3.53
N LEU A 131 -21.06 22.80 -4.23
CA LEU A 131 -21.08 22.78 -5.70
C LEU A 131 -20.40 24.03 -6.28
N GLU A 132 -20.61 25.21 -5.69
CA GLU A 132 -19.89 26.43 -6.10
C GLU A 132 -18.37 26.24 -5.99
N ASP A 133 -17.87 25.73 -4.85
CA ASP A 133 -16.43 25.46 -4.68
C ASP A 133 -15.92 24.37 -5.64
N LYS A 134 -16.70 23.32 -5.92
CA LYS A 134 -16.36 22.28 -6.91
C LYS A 134 -16.13 22.89 -8.29
N TYR A 135 -17.12 23.63 -8.82
CA TYR A 135 -17.06 24.16 -10.18
C TYR A 135 -16.10 25.35 -10.31
N PHE A 136 -15.93 26.15 -9.26
CA PHE A 136 -14.92 27.19 -9.21
C PHE A 136 -13.50 26.60 -9.37
N ARG A 137 -13.20 25.49 -8.69
CA ARG A 137 -11.89 24.80 -8.80
C ARG A 137 -11.67 24.11 -10.12
N SER A 138 -12.74 23.65 -10.79
CA SER A 138 -12.65 23.06 -12.12
C SER A 138 -12.38 24.07 -13.23
N ASN A 139 -12.39 25.39 -12.93
CA ASN A 139 -12.14 26.47 -13.87
C ASN A 139 -13.08 26.46 -15.09
N LEU A 140 -14.32 26.02 -14.92
CA LEU A 140 -15.34 25.87 -15.98
C LEU A 140 -16.20 27.13 -16.19
N ALA A 141 -15.82 28.25 -15.56
CA ALA A 141 -16.61 29.48 -15.58
C ALA A 141 -16.60 30.19 -16.96
N ASP A 142 -15.57 29.97 -17.78
CA ASP A 142 -15.36 30.64 -19.07
C ASP A 142 -15.50 29.70 -20.29
N VAL A 143 -16.05 28.49 -20.10
CA VAL A 143 -16.16 27.50 -21.18
C VAL A 143 -17.17 27.95 -22.23
N THR A 144 -16.77 27.91 -23.50
CA THR A 144 -17.61 28.30 -24.64
C THR A 144 -17.80 27.18 -25.66
N ASP A 145 -16.96 26.15 -25.65
CA ASP A 145 -17.05 25.00 -26.55
C ASP A 145 -17.63 23.77 -25.83
N ARG A 146 -18.45 23.00 -26.54
CA ARG A 146 -18.99 21.71 -26.08
C ARG A 146 -17.90 20.66 -25.91
N ALA A 147 -16.83 20.72 -26.69
CA ALA A 147 -15.73 19.75 -26.59
C ALA A 147 -14.97 19.82 -25.26
N GLU A 148 -14.94 21.00 -24.63
CA GLU A 148 -14.25 21.26 -23.35
C GLU A 148 -15.22 21.22 -22.15
N ALA A 149 -16.49 20.90 -22.39
CA ALA A 149 -17.58 20.97 -21.43
C ALA A 149 -18.14 19.57 -21.10
N PRO A 150 -17.84 19.00 -19.93
CA PRO A 150 -18.35 17.68 -19.53
C PRO A 150 -19.90 17.66 -19.48
N ILE A 151 -20.51 16.84 -20.34
CA ILE A 151 -21.97 16.75 -20.47
C ILE A 151 -22.63 16.20 -19.20
N GLU A 152 -21.96 15.31 -18.48
CA GLU A 152 -22.44 14.70 -17.24
C GLU A 152 -22.70 15.73 -16.13
N ASP A 153 -21.80 16.70 -15.98
CA ASP A 153 -21.95 17.77 -15.00
C ASP A 153 -23.07 18.73 -15.42
N ALA A 154 -23.18 19.05 -16.71
CA ALA A 154 -24.23 19.92 -17.24
C ALA A 154 -25.63 19.30 -17.04
N VAL A 155 -25.81 18.01 -17.38
CA VAL A 155 -27.08 17.30 -17.21
C VAL A 155 -27.41 17.16 -15.73
N ALA A 156 -26.45 16.82 -14.86
CA ALA A 156 -26.69 16.72 -13.42
C ALA A 156 -27.14 18.05 -12.81
N LEU A 157 -26.54 19.17 -13.22
CA LEU A 157 -26.93 20.51 -12.76
C LEU A 157 -28.31 20.93 -13.25
N LEU A 158 -28.67 20.60 -14.50
CA LEU A 158 -30.01 20.86 -15.04
C LEU A 158 -31.09 20.03 -14.32
N VAL A 159 -30.82 18.75 -14.07
CA VAL A 159 -31.72 17.89 -13.28
C VAL A 159 -31.86 18.46 -11.86
N ARG A 160 -30.76 18.85 -11.21
CA ARG A 160 -30.79 19.47 -9.88
C ARG A 160 -31.62 20.75 -9.86
N GLU A 161 -31.42 21.66 -10.82
CA GLU A 161 -32.18 22.90 -10.94
C GLU A 161 -33.68 22.61 -11.02
N LYS A 162 -34.07 21.62 -11.84
CA LYS A 162 -35.46 21.21 -11.98
C LYS A 162 -36.03 20.57 -10.72
N LEU A 163 -35.30 19.66 -10.07
CA LEU A 163 -35.77 18.92 -8.90
C LEU A 163 -35.83 19.77 -7.62
N THR A 164 -34.97 20.79 -7.50
CA THR A 164 -34.86 21.59 -6.27
C THR A 164 -35.37 23.02 -6.42
N GLY A 165 -35.51 23.53 -7.65
CA GLY A 165 -35.82 24.93 -7.94
C GLY A 165 -34.69 25.90 -7.55
N ARG A 166 -33.53 25.40 -7.11
CA ARG A 166 -32.37 26.23 -6.74
C ARG A 166 -31.58 26.58 -7.99
N VAL A 167 -31.15 27.83 -8.05
CA VAL A 167 -30.32 28.35 -9.14
C VAL A 167 -29.02 27.55 -9.24
N ILE A 168 -28.54 27.38 -10.47
CA ILE A 168 -27.23 26.79 -10.78
C ILE A 168 -26.11 27.67 -10.19
N PRO A 169 -25.02 27.07 -9.65
CA PRO A 169 -23.83 27.79 -9.21
C PRO A 169 -23.29 28.78 -10.27
N GLU A 170 -22.78 29.93 -9.84
CA GLU A 170 -22.30 30.97 -10.76
C GLU A 170 -21.13 30.47 -11.60
N SER A 171 -20.18 29.77 -10.95
CA SER A 171 -19.03 29.14 -11.61
C SER A 171 -19.37 28.04 -12.62
N ALA A 172 -20.62 27.55 -12.64
CA ALA A 172 -21.07 26.48 -13.55
C ALA A 172 -22.08 26.98 -14.60
N ARG A 173 -22.41 28.27 -14.61
CA ARG A 173 -23.44 28.81 -15.52
C ARG A 173 -23.04 28.66 -16.98
N ALA A 174 -21.80 29.01 -17.33
CA ALA A 174 -21.29 28.89 -18.71
C ALA A 174 -21.35 27.43 -19.21
N LEU A 175 -20.91 26.48 -18.39
CA LEU A 175 -21.00 25.04 -18.66
C LEU A 175 -22.44 24.62 -19.00
N VAL A 176 -23.41 25.01 -18.18
CA VAL A 176 -24.80 24.63 -18.41
C VAL A 176 -25.37 25.32 -19.65
N ASP A 177 -25.07 26.60 -19.86
CA ASP A 177 -25.64 27.37 -20.97
C ASP A 177 -25.22 26.82 -22.35
N VAL A 178 -23.99 26.29 -22.47
CA VAL A 178 -23.50 25.61 -23.69
C VAL A 178 -24.32 24.35 -24.06
N TRP A 179 -24.80 23.63 -23.05
CA TRP A 179 -25.55 22.37 -23.20
C TRP A 179 -27.07 22.53 -23.07
N ARG A 180 -27.56 23.63 -22.47
CA ARG A 180 -28.96 23.83 -22.08
C ARG A 180 -29.92 23.64 -23.25
N ASP A 181 -29.67 24.29 -24.38
CA ASP A 181 -30.56 24.23 -25.53
C ASP A 181 -30.64 22.80 -26.09
N PHE A 182 -29.51 22.10 -26.15
CA PHE A 182 -29.45 20.71 -26.63
C PHE A 182 -30.20 19.76 -25.70
N VAL A 183 -29.95 19.86 -24.38
CA VAL A 183 -30.57 18.98 -23.39
C VAL A 183 -32.07 19.25 -23.26
N VAL A 184 -32.50 20.52 -23.30
CA VAL A 184 -33.93 20.86 -23.21
C VAL A 184 -34.69 20.43 -24.46
N ASP A 185 -34.12 20.58 -25.65
CA ASP A 185 -34.73 20.13 -26.91
C ASP A 185 -34.91 18.61 -26.95
N LYS A 186 -33.86 17.86 -26.58
CA LYS A 186 -33.83 16.39 -26.68
C LYS A 186 -34.48 15.67 -25.50
N ALA A 187 -34.36 16.21 -24.27
CA ALA A 187 -34.76 15.56 -23.03
C ALA A 187 -35.79 16.33 -22.20
N GLY A 188 -36.26 17.49 -22.67
CA GLY A 188 -37.20 18.39 -21.97
C GLY A 188 -38.42 17.69 -21.34
N GLY A 189 -39.08 16.82 -22.10
CA GLY A 189 -40.27 16.09 -21.66
C GLY A 189 -40.01 14.99 -20.62
N ASN A 190 -38.76 14.54 -20.46
CA ASN A 190 -38.40 13.49 -19.49
C ASN A 190 -38.09 14.07 -18.09
N PHE A 191 -37.76 15.37 -17.99
CA PHE A 191 -37.48 16.02 -16.71
C PHE A 191 -38.68 16.04 -15.75
N ASP A 192 -39.90 16.14 -16.28
CA ASP A 192 -41.11 16.12 -15.45
C ASP A 192 -41.34 14.70 -14.85
N LYS A 193 -41.07 13.64 -15.62
CA LYS A 193 -41.09 12.25 -15.12
C LYS A 193 -40.05 12.01 -14.02
N LEU A 194 -38.87 12.61 -14.14
CA LEU A 194 -37.82 12.53 -13.10
C LEU A 194 -38.28 13.18 -11.79
N SER A 195 -39.06 14.25 -11.88
CA SER A 195 -39.60 14.95 -10.70
C SER A 195 -40.66 14.12 -9.99
N GLU A 196 -41.51 13.40 -10.73
CA GLU A 196 -42.54 12.50 -10.17
C GLU A 196 -41.95 11.24 -9.53
N THR A 197 -40.78 10.78 -10.01
CA THR A 197 -40.15 9.52 -9.59
C THR A 197 -38.99 9.69 -8.60
N VAL A 198 -38.70 10.92 -8.14
CA VAL A 198 -37.51 11.25 -7.35
C VAL A 198 -37.31 10.39 -6.09
N GLU A 199 -38.40 9.98 -5.42
CA GLU A 199 -38.37 9.17 -4.20
C GLU A 199 -38.21 7.65 -4.45
N ASP A 200 -38.43 7.18 -5.69
CA ASP A 200 -38.29 5.76 -6.08
C ASP A 200 -37.10 5.61 -7.02
N GLN A 201 -35.99 5.09 -6.49
CA GLN A 201 -34.75 4.92 -7.26
C GLN A 201 -34.92 4.02 -8.49
N GLN A 202 -35.77 2.99 -8.45
CA GLN A 202 -35.96 2.10 -9.59
C GLN A 202 -36.74 2.81 -10.70
N ALA A 203 -37.81 3.50 -10.35
CA ALA A 203 -38.60 4.28 -11.31
C ALA A 203 -37.77 5.42 -11.91
N PHE A 204 -37.00 6.11 -11.07
CA PHE A 204 -36.10 7.19 -11.51
C PHE A 204 -35.02 6.67 -12.46
N ALA A 205 -34.36 5.55 -12.14
CA ALA A 205 -33.35 4.95 -13.00
C ALA A 205 -33.91 4.56 -14.39
N ARG A 206 -35.16 4.07 -14.45
CA ARG A 206 -35.83 3.77 -15.73
C ARG A 206 -36.13 5.04 -16.53
N ALA A 207 -36.67 6.07 -15.89
CA ALA A 207 -36.90 7.37 -16.54
C ALA A 207 -35.59 8.01 -17.03
N MET A 208 -34.50 7.84 -16.28
CA MET A 208 -33.16 8.25 -16.68
C MET A 208 -32.65 7.52 -17.93
N ARG A 209 -32.89 6.21 -18.04
CA ARG A 209 -32.53 5.45 -19.24
C ARG A 209 -33.31 5.93 -20.47
N GLU A 210 -34.61 6.21 -20.34
CA GLU A 210 -35.41 6.82 -21.42
C GLU A 210 -34.83 8.18 -21.84
N MET A 211 -34.36 8.97 -20.86
CA MET A 211 -33.72 10.26 -21.12
C MET A 211 -32.39 10.10 -21.87
N LEU A 212 -31.54 9.15 -21.46
CA LEU A 212 -30.26 8.87 -22.13
C LEU A 212 -30.45 8.40 -23.58
N VAL A 213 -31.51 7.63 -23.86
CA VAL A 213 -31.89 7.26 -25.24
C VAL A 213 -32.28 8.48 -26.04
N SER A 214 -33.05 9.40 -25.45
CA SER A 214 -33.49 10.63 -26.13
C SER A 214 -32.33 11.59 -26.43
N LEU A 215 -31.26 11.52 -25.64
CA LEU A 215 -30.02 12.27 -25.85
C LEU A 215 -29.09 11.66 -26.92
N GLU A 216 -29.54 10.60 -27.64
CA GLU A 216 -28.76 9.86 -28.65
C GLU A 216 -27.46 9.23 -28.12
N MET A 217 -27.24 9.26 -26.80
CA MET A 217 -26.13 8.59 -26.13
C MET A 217 -26.29 7.06 -26.09
N ALA A 218 -27.42 6.56 -26.60
CA ALA A 218 -27.78 5.14 -26.66
C ALA A 218 -27.48 4.49 -28.02
N GLU A 219 -27.18 5.23 -29.09
CA GLU A 219 -26.88 4.61 -30.40
C GLU A 219 -25.51 3.90 -30.45
N GLN A 220 -24.66 4.11 -29.43
CA GLN A 220 -23.48 3.27 -29.18
C GLN A 220 -23.83 1.86 -28.65
N LEU A 221 -25.11 1.55 -28.39
CA LEU A 221 -25.55 0.22 -27.95
C LEU A 221 -25.78 -0.77 -29.11
N SER A 222 -25.69 -0.35 -30.38
CA SER A 222 -25.96 -1.23 -31.54
C SER A 222 -24.81 -1.42 -32.53
N GLU A 223 -23.75 -0.59 -32.48
CA GLU A 223 -22.65 -0.67 -33.47
C GLU A 223 -21.48 -1.57 -33.04
N GLU A 224 -21.39 -2.01 -31.78
CA GLU A 224 -20.33 -2.94 -31.32
C GLU A 224 -20.74 -4.43 -31.40
N GLN A 225 -21.95 -4.76 -31.88
CA GLN A 225 -22.44 -6.15 -31.97
C GLN A 225 -22.42 -6.76 -33.39
N SER A 226 -21.74 -6.16 -34.38
CA SER A 226 -21.63 -6.78 -35.71
C SER A 226 -20.27 -6.57 -36.36
N SER A 227 -19.25 -7.25 -35.84
CA SER A 227 -18.17 -7.80 -36.67
C SER A 227 -17.43 -8.92 -35.93
N ASP A 228 -17.67 -10.13 -36.42
CA ASP A 228 -16.87 -11.36 -36.37
C ASP A 228 -16.91 -12.25 -35.12
N ASP A 229 -17.86 -13.19 -35.16
CA ASP A 229 -17.71 -14.56 -34.64
C ASP A 229 -16.77 -15.35 -35.58
N ASP A 230 -15.62 -15.81 -35.08
CA ASP A 230 -15.20 -17.21 -35.15
C ASP A 230 -13.92 -17.47 -34.31
N GLU A 231 -14.01 -18.49 -33.45
CA GLU A 231 -12.99 -19.25 -32.69
C GLU A 231 -12.62 -18.86 -31.23
N ASP A 232 -13.33 -19.54 -30.31
CA ASP A 232 -12.97 -20.21 -29.04
C ASP A 232 -12.44 -19.48 -27.76
N ASP A 233 -13.27 -19.67 -26.72
CA ASP A 233 -13.04 -19.95 -25.29
C ASP A 233 -12.64 -18.86 -24.25
N GLU A 234 -13.50 -18.86 -23.21
CA GLU A 234 -13.31 -18.59 -21.78
C GLU A 234 -13.26 -17.14 -21.23
N GLU A 235 -14.44 -16.76 -20.70
CA GLU A 235 -14.74 -15.97 -19.49
C GLU A 235 -13.63 -15.12 -18.85
N GLU A 236 -13.70 -13.79 -19.02
CA GLU A 236 -13.13 -12.86 -18.04
C GLU A 236 -14.00 -11.61 -17.79
N GLN A 237 -14.03 -11.23 -16.52
CA GLN A 237 -14.72 -10.10 -15.91
C GLN A 237 -14.04 -8.78 -16.24
N GLY A 238 -14.80 -7.78 -16.67
CA GLY A 238 -14.31 -6.42 -16.94
C GLY A 238 -14.66 -5.42 -15.84
N ASP A 239 -13.71 -5.18 -14.94
CA ASP A 239 -13.63 -3.99 -14.10
C ASP A 239 -13.06 -2.82 -14.91
N ASN A 240 -13.65 -1.63 -14.78
CA ASN A 240 -13.43 -0.49 -15.67
C ASN A 240 -12.53 0.54 -14.96
N GLN A 241 -11.23 0.52 -15.26
CA GLN A 241 -10.30 1.61 -14.95
C GLN A 241 -10.54 2.82 -15.87
N ALA A 242 -10.75 3.98 -15.27
CA ALA A 242 -10.75 5.28 -15.93
C ALA A 242 -9.32 5.69 -16.30
N ARG A 243 -9.16 6.15 -17.54
CA ARG A 243 -7.93 6.67 -18.13
C ARG A 243 -7.79 8.15 -17.80
N ASP A 244 -6.65 8.56 -17.23
CA ASP A 244 -6.22 9.96 -17.18
C ASP A 244 -5.42 10.29 -18.45
N ASN A 245 -5.76 11.44 -19.05
CA ASN A 245 -5.13 11.99 -20.25
C ASN A 245 -3.96 12.89 -19.83
N GLU A 246 -2.79 12.69 -20.44
CA GLU A 246 -1.64 13.59 -20.38
C GLU A 246 -1.93 14.84 -21.21
N GLU A 247 -1.60 16.02 -20.70
CA GLU A 247 -1.08 17.08 -21.58
C GLU A 247 -0.16 18.08 -20.87
N ASN A 248 0.68 18.65 -21.70
CA ASN A 248 2.04 19.09 -21.48
C ASN A 248 2.14 20.51 -20.92
N GLY A 249 3.26 20.80 -20.26
CA GLY A 249 3.52 22.09 -19.63
C GLY A 249 3.90 23.22 -20.59
N SER A 250 3.89 24.43 -20.04
CA SER A 250 4.80 25.49 -20.48
C SER A 250 5.32 26.27 -19.28
N GLU A 251 6.65 26.38 -19.25
CA GLU A 251 7.45 27.09 -18.28
C GLU A 251 7.26 28.61 -18.41
N LYS A 252 7.36 29.32 -17.29
CA LYS A 252 8.17 30.55 -17.23
C LYS A 252 8.57 30.91 -15.80
N ASP A 253 9.88 30.89 -15.65
CA ASP A 253 10.74 31.40 -14.60
C ASP A 253 10.52 32.90 -14.29
N ALA A 254 10.57 33.24 -12.99
CA ALA A 254 11.04 34.53 -12.48
C ALA A 254 11.34 34.39 -10.98
N GLY A 255 12.63 34.41 -10.65
CA GLY A 255 13.17 34.15 -9.33
C GLY A 255 12.97 35.23 -8.26
N SER A 256 13.43 34.87 -7.08
CA SER A 256 13.91 35.80 -6.06
C SER A 256 14.86 35.05 -5.13
N ASP A 257 16.08 35.56 -5.08
CA ASP A 257 17.14 35.25 -4.13
C ASP A 257 16.65 35.34 -2.68
N GLU A 258 17.12 34.43 -1.83
CA GLU A 258 17.58 34.80 -0.49
C GLU A 258 18.60 33.78 0.00
N ALA A 259 19.83 34.27 0.12
CA ALA A 259 20.97 33.59 0.68
C ALA A 259 20.92 33.66 2.22
N GLU A 260 21.17 32.55 2.89
CA GLU A 260 21.77 32.57 4.22
C GLU A 260 22.96 31.61 4.25
N ALA A 261 24.11 32.20 4.57
CA ALA A 261 25.38 31.56 4.81
C ALA A 261 25.36 30.91 6.21
N GLU A 262 25.88 29.70 6.32
CA GLU A 262 26.40 29.20 7.59
C GLU A 262 27.91 29.01 7.45
N GLU A 263 28.62 29.72 8.34
CA GLU A 263 30.05 29.72 8.51
C GLU A 263 30.50 28.36 9.08
N THR A 264 31.48 27.77 8.39
CA THR A 264 32.40 26.77 8.89
C THR A 264 33.28 27.36 9.99
N GLU A 265 33.22 26.81 11.20
CA GLU A 265 34.37 26.77 12.12
C GLU A 265 34.81 25.32 12.33
N THR A 266 35.95 25.03 11.71
CA THR A 266 36.88 23.94 12.01
C THR A 266 37.60 24.22 13.33
N GLU A 267 37.58 23.26 14.25
CA GLU A 267 38.73 22.96 15.10
C GLU A 267 38.99 21.45 15.04
N GLY A 268 40.18 21.10 14.55
CA GLY A 268 40.71 19.75 14.55
C GLY A 268 41.87 19.60 15.53
N GLU A 269 42.04 18.34 15.95
CA GLU A 269 43.31 17.68 16.33
C GLU A 269 43.94 18.14 17.67
N ASN A 270 44.43 17.29 18.57
CA ASN A 270 45.24 16.10 18.30
C ASN A 270 45.39 15.14 19.52
N GLU A 271 45.74 13.88 19.21
CA GLU A 271 46.63 12.92 19.91
C GLU A 271 46.32 12.42 21.34
N GLU A 272 45.98 11.13 21.50
CA GLU A 272 46.88 9.95 21.67
C GLU A 272 47.43 9.79 23.09
N THR A 273 47.12 8.64 23.69
CA THR A 273 48.07 7.88 24.52
C THR A 273 47.63 6.43 24.58
N ALA A 274 48.50 5.59 24.04
CA ALA A 274 48.46 4.14 24.13
C ALA A 274 48.97 3.68 25.51
N GLU A 275 48.43 2.59 26.03
CA GLU A 275 49.23 1.57 26.70
C GLU A 275 48.74 0.18 26.27
N ALA A 276 49.70 -0.58 25.75
CA ALA A 276 49.62 -1.96 25.37
C ALA A 276 50.50 -2.75 26.34
N GLU A 277 50.06 -3.93 26.77
CA GLU A 277 50.92 -5.08 27.11
C GLU A 277 50.09 -6.34 26.73
N SER A 278 50.41 -7.03 25.62
CA SER A 278 51.44 -8.07 25.46
C SER A 278 51.17 -9.31 26.35
N SER A 279 51.23 -10.56 25.91
CA SER A 279 51.76 -11.18 24.69
C SER A 279 51.41 -12.68 24.69
N GLU A 280 51.27 -13.21 23.48
CA GLU A 280 51.49 -14.59 22.98
C GLU A 280 51.90 -15.71 23.95
N VAL A 281 51.30 -16.90 23.78
CA VAL A 281 52.02 -18.15 23.45
C VAL A 281 51.08 -19.10 22.66
N THR A 282 51.56 -19.58 21.53
CA THR A 282 51.09 -20.72 20.74
C THR A 282 51.57 -22.06 21.33
N ALA A 283 50.74 -23.11 21.32
CA ALA A 283 51.11 -24.50 20.95
C ALA A 283 50.01 -25.53 21.26
N GLU A 284 49.58 -26.20 20.19
CA GLU A 284 49.33 -27.66 20.01
C GLU A 284 48.38 -28.45 20.94
N ASP A 285 47.48 -29.17 20.27
CA ASP A 285 46.62 -30.27 20.74
C ASP A 285 47.36 -31.34 21.57
N PRO A 286 46.61 -32.06 22.42
CA PRO A 286 46.48 -33.49 22.16
C PRO A 286 45.04 -34.02 22.23
N VAL A 287 44.85 -35.11 21.49
CA VAL A 287 43.68 -36.00 21.38
C VAL A 287 43.51 -36.96 22.57
N ASP A 288 42.31 -37.58 22.59
CA ASP A 288 41.73 -38.62 23.47
C ASP A 288 41.18 -38.17 24.83
N ASP A 289 40.14 -38.78 25.40
CA ASP A 289 38.97 -39.59 25.02
C ASP A 289 38.28 -39.83 26.38
N ASP A 290 36.97 -40.09 26.38
CA ASP A 290 36.14 -40.49 27.53
C ASP A 290 35.94 -39.48 28.67
N SER A 291 34.73 -38.89 28.74
CA SER A 291 33.81 -39.18 29.86
C SER A 291 32.45 -38.48 29.74
N GLN A 292 31.45 -39.32 29.46
CA GLN A 292 30.16 -39.43 30.15
C GLN A 292 29.14 -38.27 30.11
N ASP A 293 28.07 -38.59 29.39
CA ASP A 293 26.72 -38.04 29.44
C ASP A 293 26.25 -37.53 30.82
N THR A 294 25.87 -36.26 30.83
CA THR A 294 24.74 -35.79 31.63
C THR A 294 23.72 -35.16 30.69
N GLU A 295 22.77 -35.98 30.24
CA GLU A 295 21.60 -35.55 29.48
C GLU A 295 20.69 -34.66 30.34
N THR A 296 20.62 -33.37 30.02
CA THR A 296 19.45 -32.55 30.32
C THR A 296 18.31 -32.94 29.36
N PRO A 297 17.14 -33.40 29.85
CA PRO A 297 16.04 -33.78 28.97
C PRO A 297 15.31 -32.53 28.47
N GLY A 298 15.27 -32.36 27.15
CA GLY A 298 14.32 -31.47 26.50
C GLY A 298 14.94 -30.27 25.80
N GLU A 299 15.64 -30.52 24.69
CA GLU A 299 15.59 -29.67 23.49
C GLU A 299 16.37 -30.39 22.38
N SER A 300 15.71 -31.32 21.71
CA SER A 300 16.23 -31.91 20.48
C SER A 300 16.24 -30.83 19.39
N ARG A 301 17.31 -30.04 19.34
CA ARG A 301 17.61 -29.10 18.26
C ARG A 301 17.79 -29.93 16.99
N ARG A 302 16.73 -30.01 16.16
CA ARG A 302 16.81 -30.68 14.86
C ARG A 302 17.90 -29.97 14.04
N PRO A 303 18.83 -30.69 13.40
CA PRO A 303 19.78 -30.07 12.49
C PRO A 303 19.01 -29.37 11.37
N ASN A 304 19.24 -28.07 11.19
CA ASN A 304 18.73 -27.29 10.05
C ASN A 304 19.33 -27.89 8.77
N GLN A 305 18.61 -28.81 8.13
CA GLN A 305 19.02 -29.34 6.83
C GLN A 305 18.62 -28.33 5.73
N PRO A 306 19.52 -28.04 4.77
CA PRO A 306 19.14 -27.36 3.54
C PRO A 306 18.05 -28.17 2.83
N LEU A 307 17.11 -27.49 2.16
CA LEU A 307 15.88 -28.03 1.56
C LEU A 307 16.04 -29.14 0.49
N ASP A 308 17.24 -29.67 0.26
CA ASP A 308 17.56 -30.50 -0.91
C ASP A 308 17.45 -32.02 -0.72
N ARG A 309 16.87 -32.56 0.36
CA ARG A 309 16.86 -34.03 0.56
C ARG A 309 15.54 -34.76 0.65
N ASP A 310 14.44 -34.16 1.09
CA ASP A 310 13.16 -34.89 1.27
C ASP A 310 11.90 -34.03 0.99
N ALA A 311 11.98 -33.07 0.05
CA ALA A 311 10.78 -32.44 -0.49
C ALA A 311 9.98 -33.47 -1.32
N PRO A 312 8.63 -33.48 -1.28
CA PRO A 312 7.85 -34.27 -2.24
C PRO A 312 8.35 -33.91 -3.63
N GLN A 313 8.63 -34.91 -4.47
CA GLN A 313 9.17 -34.70 -5.82
C GLN A 313 8.28 -33.74 -6.60
N PHE A 314 8.58 -32.45 -6.51
CA PHE A 314 7.98 -31.44 -7.36
C PHE A 314 8.54 -31.74 -8.74
N ASP A 315 7.64 -31.88 -9.70
CA ASP A 315 7.98 -32.09 -11.11
C ASP A 315 8.47 -30.75 -11.70
N TYR A 316 9.52 -30.21 -11.06
CA TYR A 316 10.30 -29.04 -11.42
C TYR A 316 11.77 -29.45 -11.52
N HIS A 317 12.36 -29.14 -12.65
CA HIS A 317 13.74 -29.46 -12.98
C HIS A 317 14.41 -28.23 -13.58
N VAL A 318 15.70 -28.05 -13.30
CA VAL A 318 16.56 -27.03 -13.88
C VAL A 318 17.47 -27.70 -14.89
N PHE A 319 17.45 -27.23 -16.15
CA PHE A 319 18.29 -27.81 -17.20
C PHE A 319 19.79 -27.69 -16.87
N THR A 320 20.23 -26.49 -16.50
CA THR A 320 21.59 -26.24 -16.02
C THR A 320 21.64 -24.97 -15.17
N PRO A 321 22.25 -24.99 -13.97
CA PRO A 321 22.47 -23.79 -13.17
C PRO A 321 23.75 -23.03 -13.55
N GLN A 322 24.53 -23.54 -14.52
CA GLN A 322 25.88 -23.05 -14.83
C GLN A 322 25.95 -21.56 -15.20
N PHE A 323 24.86 -21.01 -15.74
CA PHE A 323 24.81 -19.65 -16.26
C PHE A 323 24.09 -18.67 -15.33
N ASP A 324 23.59 -19.15 -14.20
CA ASP A 324 22.97 -18.33 -13.17
C ASP A 324 24.03 -17.50 -12.46
N GLU A 325 23.65 -16.27 -12.10
CA GLU A 325 24.58 -15.36 -11.41
C GLU A 325 23.93 -14.71 -10.18
N ILE A 326 24.73 -14.59 -9.12
CA ILE A 326 24.46 -13.74 -7.97
C ILE A 326 25.45 -12.59 -8.03
N VAL A 327 24.96 -11.36 -8.15
CA VAL A 327 25.78 -10.17 -8.41
C VAL A 327 25.44 -9.03 -7.45
N GLY A 328 26.43 -8.23 -7.08
CA GLY A 328 26.20 -6.99 -6.36
C GLY A 328 25.65 -5.91 -7.29
N ALA A 329 24.90 -4.96 -6.75
CA ALA A 329 24.46 -3.81 -7.53
C ALA A 329 25.63 -2.99 -8.11
N GLU A 330 26.75 -2.97 -7.39
CA GLU A 330 27.99 -2.25 -7.71
C GLU A 330 28.71 -2.85 -8.92
N ASP A 331 28.52 -4.16 -9.17
CA ASP A 331 29.14 -4.87 -10.28
C ASP A 331 28.37 -4.70 -11.60
N LEU A 332 27.10 -4.26 -11.51
CA LEU A 332 26.24 -4.08 -12.67
C LEU A 332 26.34 -2.68 -13.27
N CYS A 333 26.69 -1.67 -12.48
CA CYS A 333 26.54 -0.27 -12.85
C CYS A 333 27.63 0.59 -12.19
N ASP A 334 28.20 1.51 -12.98
CA ASP A 334 29.28 2.39 -12.55
C ASP A 334 28.81 3.37 -11.47
N GLU A 335 29.71 3.78 -10.58
CA GLU A 335 29.38 4.64 -9.44
C GLU A 335 28.66 5.95 -9.84
N ALA A 336 29.11 6.61 -10.91
CA ALA A 336 28.49 7.84 -11.41
C ALA A 336 27.06 7.62 -11.97
N GLU A 337 26.82 6.46 -12.60
CA GLU A 337 25.48 6.11 -13.10
C GLU A 337 24.56 5.76 -11.92
N LEU A 338 25.05 5.01 -10.92
CA LEU A 338 24.33 4.72 -9.69
C LEU A 338 23.93 5.99 -8.93
N ASP A 339 24.82 6.98 -8.83
CA ASP A 339 24.52 8.25 -8.18
C ASP A 339 23.41 9.03 -8.91
N ARG A 340 23.42 9.02 -10.25
CA ARG A 340 22.37 9.65 -11.05
C ARG A 340 21.03 8.93 -10.86
N LEU A 341 21.01 7.61 -10.93
CA LEU A 341 19.81 6.80 -10.71
C LEU A 341 19.28 6.97 -9.28
N ARG A 342 20.19 7.09 -8.31
CA ARG A 342 19.82 7.35 -6.92
C ARG A 342 19.19 8.72 -6.76
N ALA A 343 19.73 9.77 -7.39
CA ALA A 343 19.15 11.10 -7.36
C ALA A 343 17.73 11.12 -7.95
N PHE A 344 17.47 10.33 -9.00
CA PHE A 344 16.13 10.15 -9.55
C PHE A 344 15.17 9.52 -8.52
N LEU A 345 15.59 8.45 -7.84
CA LEU A 345 14.81 7.82 -6.78
C LEU A 345 14.57 8.77 -5.58
N ASP A 346 15.57 9.56 -5.20
CA ASP A 346 15.44 10.55 -4.13
C ASP A 346 14.41 11.65 -4.42
N LYS A 347 14.31 12.07 -5.68
CA LYS A 347 13.29 13.03 -6.12
C LYS A 347 11.88 12.49 -5.85
N GLN A 348 11.65 11.20 -6.14
CA GLN A 348 10.39 10.52 -5.85
C GLN A 348 10.15 10.34 -4.34
N LEU A 349 11.21 10.08 -3.56
CA LEU A 349 11.13 9.94 -2.10
C LEU A 349 10.83 11.28 -1.38
N SER A 350 11.13 12.42 -1.99
CA SER A 350 10.99 13.73 -1.35
C SER A 350 9.55 14.05 -0.92
N SER A 351 8.55 13.65 -1.72
CA SER A 351 7.13 13.80 -1.39
C SER A 351 6.70 12.93 -0.20
N LEU A 352 7.39 11.81 0.04
CA LEU A 352 7.02 10.79 1.02
C LEU A 352 7.74 10.91 2.36
N GLN A 353 8.68 11.85 2.52
CA GLN A 353 9.48 11.99 3.75
C GLN A 353 8.63 12.16 5.02
N GLY A 354 7.53 12.92 4.94
CA GLY A 354 6.61 13.14 6.07
C GLY A 354 5.83 11.88 6.47
N VAL A 355 5.61 10.95 5.55
CA VAL A 355 4.96 9.67 5.80
C VAL A 355 5.91 8.72 6.52
N VAL A 356 7.16 8.64 6.05
CA VAL A 356 8.21 7.79 6.63
C VAL A 356 8.51 8.15 8.08
N GLY A 357 8.62 9.44 8.40
CA GLY A 357 8.85 9.88 9.77
C GLY A 357 7.74 9.44 10.73
N ARG A 358 6.48 9.46 10.27
CA ARG A 358 5.33 9.00 11.07
C ARG A 358 5.33 7.48 11.24
N LEU A 359 5.63 6.72 10.17
CA LEU A 359 5.77 5.27 10.21
C LEU A 359 6.84 4.84 11.20
N ALA A 360 8.05 5.36 11.04
CA ALA A 360 9.17 5.05 11.91
C ALA A 360 8.86 5.37 13.37
N ASN A 361 8.30 6.55 13.65
CA ASN A 361 7.93 6.91 15.02
C ASN A 361 6.79 6.07 15.60
N ARG A 362 5.91 5.51 14.77
CA ARG A 362 4.80 4.65 15.23
C ARG A 362 5.28 3.22 15.46
N LEU A 363 6.06 2.67 14.53
CA LEU A 363 6.71 1.37 14.65
C LEU A 363 7.66 1.37 15.85
N GLN A 364 8.55 2.36 15.95
CA GLN A 364 9.44 2.55 17.09
C GLN A 364 8.68 2.65 18.42
N ARG A 365 7.55 3.38 18.48
CA ARG A 365 6.74 3.46 19.70
C ARG A 365 6.07 2.14 20.07
N ARG A 366 5.54 1.38 19.11
CA ARG A 366 4.96 0.05 19.37
C ARG A 366 6.03 -0.94 19.84
N LEU A 367 7.19 -0.94 19.18
CA LEU A 367 8.33 -1.77 19.56
C LEU A 367 8.87 -1.39 20.95
N MET A 368 9.00 -0.10 21.25
CA MET A 368 9.38 0.37 22.58
C MET A 368 8.35 0.02 23.66
N ALA A 369 7.05 -0.02 23.31
CA ALA A 369 6.00 -0.43 24.25
C ALA A 369 6.08 -1.93 24.59
N GLN A 370 6.49 -2.77 23.64
CA GLN A 370 6.81 -4.19 23.88
C GLN A 370 8.16 -4.37 24.61
N GLN A 371 9.11 -3.44 24.44
CA GLN A 371 10.38 -3.38 25.21
C GLN A 371 10.21 -2.88 26.65
N ASN A 372 9.00 -2.87 27.23
CA ASN A 372 8.86 -2.64 28.67
C ASN A 372 9.71 -3.67 29.41
N ARG A 373 10.89 -3.23 29.87
CA ARG A 373 11.91 -4.02 30.54
C ARG A 373 11.25 -4.92 31.58
N SER A 374 11.08 -6.18 31.24
CA SER A 374 10.56 -7.18 32.17
C SER A 374 11.75 -7.68 32.97
N TRP A 375 11.61 -7.57 34.28
CA TRP A 375 12.57 -8.11 35.22
C TRP A 375 12.01 -9.44 35.69
N ASP A 376 12.77 -10.51 35.51
CA ASP A 376 12.50 -11.77 36.19
C ASP A 376 12.99 -11.62 37.62
N PHE A 377 12.09 -11.84 38.59
CA PHE A 377 12.37 -11.73 40.03
C PHE A 377 12.45 -13.11 40.64
N ASP A 378 13.01 -13.15 41.85
CA ASP A 378 13.12 -14.39 42.63
C ASP A 378 13.97 -15.46 41.90
N LEU A 379 15.10 -15.04 41.33
CA LEU A 379 16.10 -15.92 40.73
C LEU A 379 17.16 -16.35 41.75
N GLU A 380 17.81 -17.49 41.51
CA GLU A 380 18.95 -17.98 42.30
C GLU A 380 20.24 -17.21 42.00
N GLU A 381 20.36 -16.63 40.80
CA GLU A 381 21.51 -15.86 40.34
C GLU A 381 21.07 -14.60 39.56
N GLY A 382 21.93 -13.58 39.48
CA GLY A 382 21.65 -12.33 38.75
C GLY A 382 22.05 -11.06 39.51
N TYR A 383 21.39 -9.94 39.22
CA TYR A 383 21.57 -8.69 39.96
C TYR A 383 20.76 -8.70 41.25
N LEU A 384 21.30 -8.17 42.35
CA LEU A 384 20.57 -8.15 43.63
C LEU A 384 19.36 -7.19 43.56
N ASP A 385 18.17 -7.69 43.91
CA ASP A 385 16.97 -6.84 44.06
C ASP A 385 17.03 -6.08 45.39
N THR A 386 17.50 -4.84 45.33
CA THR A 386 17.65 -3.97 46.50
C THR A 386 16.33 -3.70 47.23
N ALA A 387 15.18 -3.82 46.56
CA ALA A 387 13.88 -3.61 47.19
C ALA A 387 13.45 -4.78 48.09
N ARG A 388 14.00 -5.99 47.85
CA ARG A 388 13.67 -7.22 48.58
C ARG A 388 14.77 -7.65 49.56
N LEU A 389 15.85 -6.88 49.69
CA LEU A 389 16.94 -7.08 50.66
C LEU A 389 16.46 -7.35 52.09
N THR A 390 15.33 -6.75 52.49
CA THR A 390 14.74 -6.96 53.82
C THR A 390 14.31 -8.41 54.07
N ARG A 391 13.96 -9.17 53.03
CA ARG A 391 13.62 -10.61 53.14
C ARG A 391 14.81 -11.45 53.58
N LEU A 392 16.03 -11.10 53.15
CA LEU A 392 17.25 -11.78 53.57
C LEU A 392 17.42 -11.76 55.10
N VAL A 393 16.93 -10.69 55.75
CA VAL A 393 17.00 -10.50 57.19
C VAL A 393 15.82 -11.16 57.92
N ILE A 394 14.63 -11.14 57.32
CA ILE A 394 13.38 -11.60 57.96
C ILE A 394 13.19 -13.12 57.80
N ASP A 395 13.56 -13.69 56.66
CA ASP A 395 13.46 -15.12 56.37
C ASP A 395 14.68 -15.61 55.57
N PRO A 396 15.75 -16.03 56.26
CA PRO A 396 16.99 -16.50 55.63
C PRO A 396 16.83 -17.79 54.81
N THR A 397 15.67 -18.46 54.87
CA THR A 397 15.45 -19.76 54.24
C THR A 397 14.85 -19.68 52.83
N GLN A 398 14.49 -18.48 52.35
CA GLN A 398 14.02 -18.22 50.98
C GLN A 398 14.90 -17.19 50.23
N PRO A 399 16.15 -17.53 49.84
CA PRO A 399 17.08 -16.58 49.26
C PRO A 399 16.92 -16.47 47.74
N LEU A 400 15.72 -16.15 47.25
CA LEU A 400 15.51 -15.77 45.86
C LEU A 400 15.42 -14.24 45.79
N SER A 401 16.55 -13.56 45.96
CA SER A 401 16.63 -12.08 45.99
C SER A 401 17.31 -11.49 44.76
N TYR A 402 17.56 -12.29 43.74
CA TYR A 402 18.14 -11.83 42.49
C TYR A 402 17.05 -11.50 41.48
N LYS A 403 17.35 -10.53 40.65
CA LYS A 403 16.58 -10.13 39.48
C LYS A 403 17.50 -10.08 38.26
N MET A 404 16.95 -10.39 37.11
CA MET A 404 17.66 -10.29 35.85
C MET A 404 16.79 -9.55 34.85
N GLU A 405 17.39 -8.68 34.04
CA GLU A 405 16.69 -8.05 32.93
C GLU A 405 16.51 -9.11 31.85
N ARG A 406 15.28 -9.32 31.39
CA ARG A 406 15.00 -10.28 30.33
C ARG A 406 15.49 -9.71 29.00
N ASP A 407 16.37 -10.43 28.33
CA ASP A 407 16.81 -10.06 26.98
C ASP A 407 15.60 -10.06 26.04
N THR A 408 15.50 -9.04 25.19
CA THR A 408 14.36 -8.88 24.28
C THR A 408 14.67 -9.53 22.95
N ASP A 409 13.95 -10.60 22.61
CA ASP A 409 14.12 -11.39 21.37
C ASP A 409 14.01 -10.55 20.08
N PHE A 410 13.42 -9.36 20.18
CA PHE A 410 13.22 -8.45 19.06
C PHE A 410 14.53 -7.97 18.39
N ARG A 411 15.63 -7.81 19.15
CA ARG A 411 16.93 -7.43 18.53
C ARG A 411 17.53 -8.55 17.69
N ASP A 412 17.01 -9.77 17.83
CA ASP A 412 17.45 -10.95 17.11
C ASP A 412 16.50 -11.31 15.95
N THR A 413 16.07 -10.27 15.23
CA THR A 413 15.20 -10.38 14.05
C THR A 413 15.92 -9.93 12.78
N ILE A 414 15.77 -10.71 11.72
CA ILE A 414 16.20 -10.37 10.36
C ILE A 414 15.02 -10.37 9.38
N VAL A 415 15.01 -9.39 8.49
CA VAL A 415 14.04 -9.26 7.40
C VAL A 415 14.78 -9.24 6.06
N SER A 416 14.48 -10.18 5.16
CA SER A 416 14.93 -10.12 3.75
C SER A 416 13.79 -9.63 2.87
N LEU A 417 13.98 -8.49 2.21
CA LEU A 417 13.09 -7.93 1.20
C LEU A 417 13.53 -8.46 -0.17
N VAL A 418 12.67 -9.20 -0.86
CA VAL A 418 12.92 -9.75 -2.20
C VAL A 418 12.04 -9.03 -3.21
N ILE A 419 12.66 -8.39 -4.19
CA ILE A 419 11.96 -7.49 -5.11
C ILE A 419 12.00 -8.08 -6.51
N ASP A 420 10.82 -8.17 -7.12
CA ASP A 420 10.70 -8.57 -8.51
C ASP A 420 11.22 -7.45 -9.42
N ASN A 421 12.23 -7.80 -10.22
CA ASN A 421 12.78 -6.97 -11.28
C ASN A 421 12.30 -7.48 -12.66
N SER A 422 11.04 -7.92 -12.76
CA SER A 422 10.38 -8.33 -14.00
C SER A 422 10.03 -7.15 -14.92
N GLY A 423 9.74 -7.44 -16.18
CA GLY A 423 9.38 -6.47 -17.19
C GLY A 423 8.00 -5.86 -16.99
N SER A 424 7.09 -6.56 -16.33
CA SER A 424 5.79 -6.03 -15.92
C SER A 424 5.94 -4.95 -14.85
N MET A 425 7.01 -5.00 -14.06
CA MET A 425 7.33 -3.97 -13.06
C MET A 425 7.79 -2.64 -13.66
N ARG A 426 7.98 -2.53 -14.99
CA ARG A 426 8.51 -1.30 -15.63
C ARG A 426 7.65 -0.07 -15.35
N GLY A 427 8.32 1.06 -15.15
CA GLY A 427 7.68 2.36 -14.94
C GLY A 427 7.29 2.60 -13.49
N ARG A 428 6.00 2.80 -13.23
CA ARG A 428 5.49 3.13 -11.89
C ARG A 428 5.68 1.98 -10.88
N PRO A 429 5.39 0.70 -11.18
CA PRO A 429 5.50 -0.38 -10.19
C PRO A 429 6.89 -0.54 -9.58
N ILE A 430 7.96 -0.54 -10.38
CA ILE A 430 9.33 -0.64 -9.86
C ILE A 430 9.72 0.59 -9.02
N THR A 431 9.23 1.77 -9.39
CA THR A 431 9.44 2.99 -8.61
C THR A 431 8.79 2.88 -7.24
N VAL A 432 7.55 2.35 -7.18
CA VAL A 432 6.86 2.06 -5.93
C VAL A 432 7.64 1.02 -5.14
N ALA A 433 8.03 -0.11 -5.73
CA ALA A 433 8.78 -1.17 -5.05
C ALA A 433 10.12 -0.69 -4.47
N ALA A 434 10.91 0.05 -5.24
CA ALA A 434 12.18 0.63 -4.81
C ALA A 434 11.99 1.61 -3.63
N THR A 435 10.95 2.44 -3.73
CA THR A 435 10.55 3.37 -2.66
C THR A 435 10.14 2.62 -1.40
N CYS A 436 9.33 1.57 -1.54
CA CYS A 436 8.88 0.74 -0.42
C CYS A 436 10.07 0.06 0.28
N ALA A 437 10.97 -0.53 -0.50
CA ALA A 437 12.17 -1.17 0.02
C ALA A 437 13.08 -0.19 0.77
N ASP A 438 13.29 1.02 0.24
CA ASP A 438 14.07 2.07 0.91
C ASP A 438 13.42 2.47 2.25
N ILE A 439 12.11 2.76 2.22
CA ILE A 439 11.36 3.14 3.42
C ILE A 439 11.43 2.06 4.49
N LEU A 440 11.22 0.79 4.11
CA LEU A 440 11.24 -0.34 5.03
C LEU A 440 12.62 -0.60 5.60
N ALA A 441 13.64 -0.72 4.75
CA ALA A 441 15.00 -0.97 5.20
C ALA A 441 15.48 0.12 6.15
N ARG A 442 15.24 1.39 5.81
CA ARG A 442 15.59 2.53 6.67
C ARG A 442 14.83 2.54 8.00
N THR A 443 13.55 2.13 7.99
CA THR A 443 12.70 2.18 9.18
C THR A 443 13.00 1.03 10.15
N LEU A 444 13.17 -0.18 9.62
CA LEU A 444 13.49 -1.38 10.39
C LEU A 444 14.90 -1.31 10.99
N GLU A 445 15.90 -0.82 10.25
CA GLU A 445 17.25 -0.64 10.80
C GLU A 445 17.29 0.37 11.93
N ARG A 446 16.50 1.46 11.85
CA ARG A 446 16.37 2.43 12.95
C ARG A 446 15.79 1.80 14.22
N CYS A 447 15.06 0.70 14.07
CA CYS A 447 14.49 -0.05 15.18
C CYS A 447 15.39 -1.20 15.66
N GLY A 448 16.59 -1.36 15.07
CA GLY A 448 17.56 -2.40 15.46
C GLY A 448 17.38 -3.74 14.76
N VAL A 449 16.50 -3.84 13.75
CA VAL A 449 16.27 -5.05 12.96
C VAL A 449 17.29 -5.12 11.82
N LYS A 450 17.86 -6.30 11.58
CA LYS A 450 18.76 -6.53 10.44
C LYS A 450 17.93 -6.64 9.16
N VAL A 451 18.33 -5.94 8.10
CA VAL A 451 17.59 -5.95 6.84
C VAL A 451 18.48 -6.27 5.66
N GLU A 452 18.06 -7.21 4.84
CA GLU A 452 18.66 -7.50 3.54
C GLU A 452 17.71 -7.04 2.42
N VAL A 453 18.25 -6.50 1.33
CA VAL A 453 17.47 -6.11 0.14
C VAL A 453 18.03 -6.82 -1.07
N LEU A 454 17.19 -7.68 -1.65
CA LEU A 454 17.48 -8.58 -2.75
C LEU A 454 16.57 -8.25 -3.93
N GLY A 455 17.07 -8.49 -5.15
CA GLY A 455 16.31 -8.43 -6.38
C GLY A 455 16.49 -9.71 -7.17
N PHE A 456 15.52 -10.02 -8.03
CA PHE A 456 15.64 -11.14 -8.95
C PHE A 456 15.05 -10.81 -10.31
N THR A 457 15.70 -11.32 -11.34
CA THR A 457 15.26 -11.25 -12.73
C THR A 457 16.01 -12.33 -13.51
N THR A 458 15.88 -12.34 -14.83
CA THR A 458 16.64 -13.20 -15.74
C THR A 458 17.78 -12.42 -16.40
N ARG A 459 18.83 -13.11 -16.85
CA ARG A 459 19.95 -12.44 -17.55
C ARG A 459 19.53 -11.92 -18.93
N ALA A 460 18.71 -12.68 -19.63
CA ALA A 460 18.27 -12.40 -21.00
C ALA A 460 16.77 -12.62 -21.17
N TRP A 461 16.21 -11.98 -22.20
CA TRP A 461 14.84 -12.21 -22.65
C TRP A 461 14.77 -13.49 -23.48
N LYS A 462 13.69 -14.27 -23.31
CA LYS A 462 13.39 -15.45 -24.10
C LYS A 462 14.55 -16.45 -24.07
N GLY A 463 15.09 -16.63 -22.86
CA GLY A 463 16.14 -17.60 -22.59
C GLY A 463 17.53 -17.05 -22.82
N GLY A 464 18.50 -17.65 -22.14
CA GLY A 464 19.90 -17.27 -22.23
C GLY A 464 20.77 -18.42 -22.74
N GLN A 465 21.94 -18.55 -22.14
CA GLN A 465 22.90 -19.59 -22.47
C GLN A 465 22.37 -20.99 -22.12
N SER A 466 21.49 -21.11 -21.12
CA SER A 466 20.81 -22.36 -20.79
C SER A 466 19.98 -22.89 -21.96
N ARG A 467 19.21 -22.01 -22.62
CA ARG A 467 18.43 -22.35 -23.83
C ARG A 467 19.35 -22.74 -24.98
N GLU A 468 20.44 -21.99 -25.21
CA GLU A 468 21.40 -22.34 -26.26
C GLU A 468 22.08 -23.69 -26.01
N ALA A 469 22.46 -23.97 -24.77
CA ALA A 469 23.06 -25.24 -24.38
C ALA A 469 22.08 -26.40 -24.59
N TRP A 470 20.80 -26.21 -24.28
CA TRP A 470 19.74 -27.18 -24.56
C TRP A 470 19.57 -27.45 -26.06
N LEU A 471 19.59 -26.40 -26.89
CA LEU A 471 19.55 -26.54 -28.35
C LEU A 471 20.78 -27.31 -28.87
N LYS A 472 21.98 -26.97 -28.38
CA LYS A 472 23.23 -27.64 -28.73
C LYS A 472 23.27 -29.11 -28.27
N ALA A 473 22.63 -29.43 -27.16
CA ALA A 473 22.48 -30.79 -26.63
C ALA A 473 21.46 -31.66 -27.38
N GLY A 474 20.86 -31.16 -28.47
CA GLY A 474 19.92 -31.92 -29.29
C GLY A 474 18.49 -31.92 -28.77
N LYS A 475 18.11 -30.90 -27.97
CA LYS A 475 16.75 -30.72 -27.43
C LYS A 475 16.24 -31.94 -26.63
N PRO A 476 16.94 -32.37 -25.56
CA PRO A 476 16.42 -33.41 -24.69
C PRO A 476 15.00 -33.07 -24.19
N ALA A 477 14.14 -34.08 -24.11
CA ALA A 477 12.75 -33.91 -23.69
C ALA A 477 12.65 -33.53 -22.20
N ARG A 478 11.63 -32.75 -21.85
CA ARG A 478 11.39 -32.24 -20.49
C ARG A 478 12.61 -31.54 -19.89
N PRO A 479 13.12 -30.48 -20.53
CA PRO A 479 14.32 -29.80 -20.04
C PRO A 479 14.09 -29.02 -18.74
N GLY A 480 12.84 -28.72 -18.38
CA GLY A 480 12.54 -27.88 -17.23
C GLY A 480 12.91 -26.42 -17.50
N ARG A 481 13.49 -25.70 -16.52
CA ARG A 481 13.90 -24.30 -16.67
C ARG A 481 14.97 -24.14 -17.74
N LEU A 482 14.79 -23.14 -18.62
CA LEU A 482 15.69 -22.83 -19.75
C LEU A 482 16.26 -21.41 -19.77
N ASN A 483 15.93 -20.55 -18.79
CA ASN A 483 16.49 -19.20 -18.73
C ASN A 483 17.49 -19.06 -17.59
N ASP A 484 18.49 -18.20 -17.78
CA ASP A 484 19.55 -17.95 -16.82
C ASP A 484 19.04 -16.94 -15.77
N LEU A 485 19.22 -17.26 -14.49
CA LEU A 485 18.82 -16.38 -13.39
C LEU A 485 19.84 -15.29 -13.14
N ARG A 486 19.34 -14.13 -12.71
CA ARG A 486 20.13 -13.04 -12.14
C ARG A 486 19.54 -12.66 -10.80
N HIS A 487 20.27 -13.00 -9.75
CA HIS A 487 19.98 -12.58 -8.39
C HIS A 487 20.86 -11.40 -8.02
N ILE A 488 20.26 -10.33 -7.52
CA ILE A 488 20.92 -9.05 -7.26
C ILE A 488 20.91 -8.80 -5.76
N VAL A 489 22.09 -8.52 -5.19
CA VAL A 489 22.20 -8.06 -3.80
C VAL A 489 22.35 -6.54 -3.82
N TYR A 490 21.26 -5.82 -3.50
CA TYR A 490 21.31 -4.37 -3.35
C TYR A 490 21.95 -3.99 -2.01
N LYS A 491 21.59 -4.73 -0.95
CA LYS A 491 22.09 -4.52 0.41
C LYS A 491 22.17 -5.86 1.14
N SER A 492 23.34 -6.23 1.66
CA SER A 492 23.45 -7.37 2.57
C SER A 492 22.93 -7.03 3.99
N ALA A 493 22.53 -8.07 4.74
CA ALA A 493 22.01 -7.92 6.10
C ALA A 493 22.94 -7.13 7.05
N ASP A 494 24.26 -7.32 6.90
CA ASP A 494 25.27 -6.71 7.76
C ASP A 494 25.78 -5.34 7.26
N ALA A 495 25.48 -4.98 6.00
CA ALA A 495 25.86 -3.68 5.46
C ALA A 495 24.89 -2.60 5.96
N PRO A 496 25.35 -1.50 6.59
CA PRO A 496 24.46 -0.41 7.00
C PRO A 496 23.74 0.23 5.80
N TRP A 497 22.47 0.64 5.96
CA TRP A 497 21.70 1.29 4.88
C TRP A 497 22.43 2.46 4.23
N ARG A 498 23.17 3.27 5.01
CA ARG A 498 23.92 4.42 4.49
C ARG A 498 24.89 4.05 3.37
N ARG A 499 25.53 2.87 3.46
CA ARG A 499 26.50 2.39 2.47
C ARG A 499 25.81 1.81 1.23
N ALA A 500 24.70 1.12 1.42
CA ALA A 500 23.95 0.48 0.34
C ALA A 500 22.90 1.40 -0.31
N ARG A 501 22.73 2.63 0.20
CA ARG A 501 21.72 3.59 -0.29
C ARG A 501 21.77 3.82 -1.79
N ARG A 502 22.98 3.98 -2.34
CA ARG A 502 23.21 4.21 -3.78
C ARG A 502 22.77 3.00 -4.63
N ASN A 503 22.98 1.79 -4.11
CA ASN A 503 22.71 0.53 -4.81
C ASN A 503 21.23 0.38 -5.16
N LEU A 504 20.32 0.89 -4.32
CA LEU A 504 18.87 0.89 -4.59
C LEU A 504 18.50 1.65 -5.87
N GLY A 505 19.30 2.64 -6.28
CA GLY A 505 19.09 3.36 -7.54
C GLY A 505 19.14 2.45 -8.77
N LEU A 506 19.88 1.33 -8.71
CA LEU A 506 20.00 0.38 -9.81
C LEU A 506 18.65 -0.14 -10.32
N MET A 507 17.62 -0.22 -9.46
CA MET A 507 16.27 -0.65 -9.86
C MET A 507 15.66 0.25 -10.96
N MET A 508 16.12 1.50 -11.06
CA MET A 508 15.66 2.48 -12.05
C MET A 508 16.41 2.37 -13.39
N ARG A 509 17.40 1.47 -13.49
CA ARG A 509 18.23 1.33 -14.67
C ARG A 509 17.47 0.70 -15.83
N GLU A 510 17.59 1.31 -17.01
CA GLU A 510 17.05 0.75 -18.24
C GLU A 510 17.69 -0.60 -18.59
N GLY A 511 16.89 -1.54 -19.09
CA GLY A 511 17.37 -2.87 -19.51
C GLY A 511 17.69 -3.85 -18.38
N LEU A 512 17.54 -3.44 -17.11
CA LEU A 512 17.62 -4.36 -15.98
C LEU A 512 16.45 -5.35 -16.00
N LEU A 513 15.24 -4.82 -16.18
CA LEU A 513 13.98 -5.53 -15.96
C LEU A 513 13.66 -6.53 -17.10
N LYS A 514 13.56 -7.83 -16.79
CA LYS A 514 13.35 -8.94 -17.75
C LYS A 514 12.26 -9.94 -17.34
N GLU A 515 12.44 -11.24 -17.56
CA GLU A 515 11.50 -12.28 -17.12
C GLU A 515 11.75 -12.68 -15.67
N ASN A 516 10.80 -13.37 -15.04
CA ASN A 516 10.83 -13.72 -13.62
C ASN A 516 10.55 -15.22 -13.37
N ILE A 517 11.26 -15.77 -12.38
CA ILE A 517 11.12 -17.15 -11.91
C ILE A 517 11.10 -17.12 -10.37
N ASP A 518 9.97 -16.68 -9.84
CA ASP A 518 9.76 -16.34 -8.43
C ASP A 518 10.04 -17.50 -7.47
N GLY A 519 9.69 -18.73 -7.86
CA GLY A 519 9.93 -19.91 -7.03
C GLY A 519 11.41 -20.11 -6.70
N GLU A 520 12.31 -19.96 -7.68
CA GLU A 520 13.76 -20.07 -7.43
C GLU A 520 14.31 -18.86 -6.66
N ALA A 521 13.73 -17.67 -6.87
CA ALA A 521 14.08 -16.48 -6.09
C ALA A 521 13.72 -16.62 -4.61
N LEU A 522 12.53 -17.18 -4.30
CA LEU A 522 12.10 -17.48 -2.94
C LEU A 522 13.02 -18.52 -2.27
N ILE A 523 13.36 -19.61 -2.95
CA ILE A 523 14.32 -20.61 -2.43
C ILE A 523 15.67 -19.96 -2.14
N TRP A 524 16.16 -19.14 -3.06
CA TRP A 524 17.44 -18.46 -2.89
C TRP A 524 17.44 -17.55 -1.67
N ALA A 525 16.44 -16.67 -1.53
CA ALA A 525 16.33 -15.77 -0.38
C ALA A 525 16.08 -16.52 0.93
N HIS A 526 15.26 -17.58 0.91
CA HIS A 526 14.99 -18.44 2.04
C HIS A 526 16.24 -19.15 2.57
N ASN A 527 17.03 -19.76 1.68
CA ASN A 527 18.28 -20.42 2.06
C ASN A 527 19.29 -19.44 2.67
N ARG A 528 19.32 -18.20 2.17
CA ARG A 528 20.14 -17.13 2.77
C ARG A 528 19.70 -16.81 4.19
N LEU A 529 18.39 -16.72 4.44
CA LEU A 529 17.83 -16.50 5.77
C LEU A 529 18.09 -17.69 6.72
N LEU A 530 18.01 -18.93 6.24
CA LEU A 530 18.30 -20.10 7.07
C LEU A 530 19.76 -20.14 7.55
N ALA A 531 20.69 -19.62 6.77
CA ALA A 531 22.11 -19.53 7.14
C ALA A 531 22.40 -18.48 8.23
N ARG A 532 21.40 -17.67 8.60
CA ARG A 532 21.54 -16.58 9.58
C ARG A 532 21.35 -17.06 11.02
N SER A 533 22.08 -16.46 11.94
CA SER A 533 22.05 -16.79 13.37
C SER A 533 20.81 -16.25 14.07
N GLU A 534 20.21 -15.19 13.53
CA GLU A 534 19.04 -14.52 14.10
C GLU A 534 17.87 -15.50 14.30
N GLN A 535 17.29 -15.52 15.50
CA GLN A 535 16.19 -16.42 15.86
C GLN A 535 14.97 -16.21 14.96
N ARG A 536 14.54 -14.96 14.79
CA ARG A 536 13.36 -14.62 14.01
C ARG A 536 13.73 -14.21 12.59
N ARG A 537 13.19 -14.92 11.61
CA ARG A 537 13.51 -14.75 10.18
C ARG A 537 12.25 -14.44 9.40
N ILE A 538 12.22 -13.30 8.74
CA ILE A 538 11.06 -12.85 7.95
C ILE A 538 11.48 -12.67 6.50
N LEU A 539 10.77 -13.33 5.59
CA LEU A 539 10.93 -13.22 4.16
C LEU A 539 9.75 -12.45 3.58
N MET A 540 10.04 -11.31 2.94
CA MET A 540 9.01 -10.45 2.36
C MET A 540 9.23 -10.32 0.85
N MET A 541 8.30 -10.88 0.09
CA MET A 541 8.27 -10.80 -1.37
C MET A 541 7.55 -9.53 -1.83
N ILE A 542 8.10 -8.80 -2.79
CA ILE A 542 7.47 -7.64 -3.43
C ILE A 542 7.40 -7.94 -4.93
N SER A 543 6.20 -8.23 -5.44
CA SER A 543 5.98 -8.66 -6.83
C SER A 543 4.68 -8.09 -7.37
N ASP A 544 4.56 -8.00 -8.69
CA ASP A 544 3.35 -7.63 -9.41
C ASP A 544 2.57 -8.83 -9.95
N GLY A 545 2.91 -10.09 -9.62
CA GLY A 545 1.98 -11.18 -9.87
C GLY A 545 2.58 -12.57 -10.09
N ALA A 546 2.33 -13.12 -11.28
CA ALA A 546 2.60 -14.51 -11.62
C ALA A 546 3.98 -14.67 -12.26
N PRO A 547 4.61 -15.86 -12.13
CA PRO A 547 5.91 -16.13 -12.73
C PRO A 547 5.77 -16.34 -14.24
N VAL A 548 6.56 -15.60 -15.03
CA VAL A 548 6.53 -15.64 -16.49
C VAL A 548 7.96 -15.72 -17.05
N ASP A 549 8.24 -16.85 -17.72
CA ASP A 549 9.43 -17.06 -18.56
C ASP A 549 9.05 -17.81 -19.84
N ASP A 550 9.08 -17.13 -20.98
CA ASP A 550 8.64 -17.62 -22.29
C ASP A 550 9.38 -18.90 -22.69
N SER A 551 10.68 -18.98 -22.41
CA SER A 551 11.50 -20.13 -22.84
C SER A 551 11.12 -21.39 -22.10
N THR A 552 11.01 -21.29 -20.78
CA THR A 552 10.63 -22.41 -19.94
C THR A 552 9.18 -22.81 -20.23
N LEU A 553 8.26 -21.87 -20.37
CA LEU A 553 6.85 -22.16 -20.64
C LEU A 553 6.61 -22.72 -22.05
N SER A 554 7.44 -22.39 -23.05
CA SER A 554 7.27 -22.89 -24.42
C SER A 554 7.53 -24.40 -24.59
N VAL A 555 8.22 -25.04 -23.65
CA VAL A 555 8.64 -26.46 -23.73
C VAL A 555 8.14 -27.31 -22.56
N ASN A 556 7.40 -26.70 -21.64
CA ASN A 556 6.79 -27.34 -20.47
C ASN A 556 5.28 -27.02 -20.45
N PRO A 557 4.49 -27.65 -19.57
CA PRO A 557 3.08 -27.27 -19.39
C PRO A 557 2.91 -25.79 -19.00
N GLY A 558 1.81 -25.16 -19.41
CA GLY A 558 1.58 -23.71 -19.18
C GLY A 558 1.56 -23.28 -17.71
N ASN A 559 1.24 -24.19 -16.78
CA ASN A 559 1.25 -23.95 -15.34
C ASN A 559 2.55 -24.40 -14.64
N TYR A 560 3.61 -24.70 -15.38
CA TYR A 560 4.84 -25.29 -14.83
C TYR A 560 5.50 -24.41 -13.77
N LEU A 561 5.68 -23.11 -14.06
CA LEU A 561 6.27 -22.15 -13.12
C LEU A 561 5.32 -21.80 -11.97
N GLU A 562 4.03 -21.69 -12.24
CA GLU A 562 3.02 -21.42 -11.20
C GLU A 562 2.95 -22.57 -10.19
N ARG A 563 2.95 -23.81 -10.67
CA ARG A 563 2.98 -25.01 -9.82
C ARG A 563 4.23 -25.04 -8.95
N HIS A 564 5.38 -24.67 -9.51
CA HIS A 564 6.62 -24.53 -8.74
C HIS A 564 6.51 -23.43 -7.67
N LEU A 565 6.01 -22.25 -8.01
CA LEU A 565 5.83 -21.16 -7.05
C LEU A 565 4.91 -21.57 -5.89
N ARG A 566 3.75 -22.16 -6.18
CA ARG A 566 2.80 -22.63 -5.16
C ARG A 566 3.42 -23.67 -4.22
N ALA A 567 4.17 -24.61 -4.79
CA ALA A 567 4.89 -25.63 -4.05
C ALA A 567 5.89 -25.02 -3.05
N ILE A 568 6.69 -24.06 -3.50
CA ILE A 568 7.69 -23.40 -2.64
C ILE A 568 7.03 -22.55 -1.56
N ILE A 569 5.96 -21.83 -1.89
CA ILE A 569 5.22 -21.06 -0.88
C ILE A 569 4.65 -21.99 0.19
N GLU A 570 3.98 -23.08 -0.20
CA GLU A 570 3.43 -24.06 0.73
C GLU A 570 4.52 -24.67 1.63
N GLU A 571 5.67 -25.00 1.07
CA GLU A 571 6.80 -25.53 1.82
C GLU A 571 7.36 -24.52 2.83
N ILE A 572 7.56 -23.26 2.41
CA ILE A 572 8.06 -22.21 3.31
C ILE A 572 7.05 -21.95 4.43
N GLU A 573 5.77 -21.84 4.12
CA GLU A 573 4.71 -21.53 5.09
C GLU A 573 4.41 -22.67 6.08
N THR A 574 4.61 -23.93 5.68
CA THR A 574 4.21 -25.10 6.51
C THR A 574 5.37 -25.85 7.15
N ARG A 575 6.57 -25.83 6.56
CA ARG A 575 7.70 -26.67 6.98
C ARG A 575 8.93 -25.91 7.43
N SER A 576 8.95 -24.59 7.24
CA SER A 576 10.11 -23.76 7.54
C SER A 576 9.85 -22.82 8.73
N PRO A 577 10.90 -22.49 9.51
CA PRO A 577 10.80 -21.51 10.59
C PRO A 577 10.78 -20.05 10.08
N VAL A 578 10.92 -19.84 8.78
CA VAL A 578 10.90 -18.51 8.14
C VAL A 578 9.46 -18.07 7.91
N GLU A 579 9.16 -16.85 8.36
CA GLU A 579 7.88 -16.21 8.16
C GLU A 579 7.78 -15.58 6.77
N LEU A 580 6.92 -16.11 5.89
CA LEU A 580 6.68 -15.57 4.56
C LEU A 580 5.55 -14.55 4.53
N LEU A 581 5.78 -13.43 3.83
CA LEU A 581 4.81 -12.38 3.50
C LEU A 581 5.00 -11.88 2.07
N ALA A 582 3.94 -11.34 1.48
CA ALA A 582 3.99 -10.72 0.17
C ALA A 582 3.35 -9.32 0.12
N ILE A 583 3.92 -8.46 -0.72
CA ILE A 583 3.36 -7.17 -1.11
C ILE A 583 3.15 -7.20 -2.62
N GLY A 584 1.88 -7.23 -3.02
CA GLY A 584 1.44 -7.10 -4.40
C GLY A 584 1.47 -5.65 -4.85
N ILE A 585 2.28 -5.33 -5.86
CA ILE A 585 2.31 -3.98 -6.45
C ILE A 585 1.32 -3.92 -7.61
N GLY A 586 0.21 -3.21 -7.40
CA GLY A 586 -0.87 -3.05 -8.39
C GLY A 586 -1.66 -4.33 -8.71
N HIS A 587 -1.33 -5.46 -8.08
CA HIS A 587 -1.92 -6.77 -8.36
C HIS A 587 -2.16 -7.55 -7.08
N ASP A 588 -3.23 -8.34 -7.07
CA ASP A 588 -3.58 -9.19 -5.93
C ASP A 588 -2.73 -10.47 -5.91
N VAL A 589 -1.87 -10.58 -4.89
CA VAL A 589 -0.99 -11.74 -4.66
C VAL A 589 -1.53 -12.69 -3.59
N THR A 590 -2.72 -12.42 -3.02
CA THR A 590 -3.37 -13.29 -2.01
C THR A 590 -3.74 -14.67 -2.58
N ARG A 591 -3.81 -14.80 -3.91
CA ARG A 591 -3.98 -16.09 -4.62
C ARG A 591 -2.82 -17.07 -4.41
N TYR A 592 -1.66 -16.58 -4.01
CA TYR A 592 -0.46 -17.39 -3.78
C TYR A 592 -0.05 -17.40 -2.31
N TYR A 593 -0.02 -16.23 -1.66
CA TYR A 593 0.52 -16.08 -0.31
C TYR A 593 -0.60 -15.93 0.71
N ARG A 594 -0.50 -16.66 1.84
CA ARG A 594 -1.50 -16.57 2.92
C ARG A 594 -1.49 -15.21 3.61
N ARG A 595 -0.31 -14.62 3.76
CA ARG A 595 -0.11 -13.28 4.34
C ARG A 595 0.34 -12.31 3.26
N ALA A 596 -0.61 -11.56 2.71
CA ALA A 596 -0.36 -10.62 1.62
C ALA A 596 -1.06 -9.27 1.81
N VAL A 597 -0.42 -8.23 1.27
CA VAL A 597 -0.98 -6.88 1.10
C VAL A 597 -0.92 -6.53 -0.37
N THR A 598 -1.94 -5.87 -0.88
CA THR A 598 -1.88 -5.21 -2.19
C THR A 598 -1.79 -3.71 -2.00
N ILE A 599 -0.82 -3.07 -2.66
CA ILE A 599 -0.65 -1.61 -2.67
C ILE A 599 -0.60 -1.11 -4.12
N VAL A 600 -1.25 0.03 -4.36
CA VAL A 600 -1.20 0.71 -5.66
C VAL A 600 -0.17 1.85 -5.65
N ASP A 601 0.06 2.44 -4.47
CA ASP A 601 1.01 3.54 -4.28
C ASP A 601 1.88 3.34 -3.02
N ALA A 602 3.08 3.92 -3.03
CA ALA A 602 3.99 3.93 -1.89
C ALA A 602 3.42 4.72 -0.69
N GLU A 603 2.43 5.60 -0.91
CA GLU A 603 1.70 6.26 0.18
C GLU A 603 0.82 5.29 0.97
N GLU A 604 0.19 4.34 0.28
CA GLU A 604 -0.66 3.30 0.89
C GLU A 604 0.15 2.32 1.72
N LEU A 605 1.43 2.13 1.37
CA LEU A 605 2.40 1.36 2.15
C LEU A 605 2.37 1.79 3.62
N ALA A 606 2.25 3.09 3.90
CA ALA A 606 2.24 3.55 5.27
C ALA A 606 1.00 3.11 6.05
N GLY A 607 -0.18 3.19 5.43
CA GLY A 607 -1.41 2.71 6.07
C GLY A 607 -1.38 1.19 6.22
N ALA A 608 -1.19 0.49 5.11
CA ALA A 608 -1.28 -0.96 5.02
C ALA A 608 -0.17 -1.66 5.83
N MET A 609 1.06 -1.14 5.78
CA MET A 609 2.16 -1.70 6.55
C MET A 609 2.17 -1.26 8.01
N THR A 610 1.55 -0.16 8.42
CA THR A 610 1.49 0.13 9.86
C THR A 610 0.66 -0.94 10.57
N GLU A 611 -0.49 -1.30 10.01
CA GLU A 611 -1.39 -2.29 10.62
C GLU A 611 -0.78 -3.68 10.47
N GLN A 612 -0.37 -4.08 9.26
CA GLN A 612 0.17 -5.43 9.06
C GLN A 612 1.59 -5.64 9.57
N LEU A 613 2.50 -4.65 9.58
CA LEU A 613 3.80 -4.81 10.26
C LEU A 613 3.65 -4.77 11.78
N ALA A 614 2.69 -4.00 12.31
CA ALA A 614 2.45 -4.04 13.76
C ALA A 614 1.96 -5.44 14.15
N ASP A 615 1.03 -6.00 13.39
CA ASP A 615 0.54 -7.36 13.59
C ASP A 615 1.64 -8.40 13.30
N LEU A 616 2.52 -8.13 12.33
CA LEU A 616 3.72 -8.94 12.07
C LEU A 616 4.62 -8.99 13.31
N PHE A 617 4.86 -7.87 13.99
CA PHE A 617 5.73 -7.83 15.17
C PHE A 617 5.00 -8.14 16.48
N GLU A 618 3.70 -8.39 16.45
CA GLU A 618 2.93 -8.94 17.56
C GLU A 618 2.97 -10.47 17.48
N GLU A 619 3.42 -11.13 18.56
CA GLU A 619 3.51 -12.60 18.63
C GLU A 619 2.15 -13.25 18.34
N GLU A 620 2.13 -14.30 17.50
CA GLU A 620 1.07 -15.31 17.55
C GLU A 620 1.22 -16.17 18.82
N GLY A 621 0.84 -15.57 19.96
CA GLY A 621 0.18 -16.27 21.04
C GLY A 621 -1.29 -16.45 20.72
N GLY A 622 -1.63 -17.35 19.78
CA GLY A 622 -2.97 -17.94 19.65
C GLY A 622 -3.99 -17.23 18.75
N GLY A 623 -4.27 -17.86 17.60
CA GLY A 623 -5.61 -18.05 17.07
C GLY A 623 -6.38 -16.81 16.59
N PHE A 624 -6.29 -16.52 15.29
CA PHE A 624 -7.31 -15.73 14.60
C PHE A 624 -8.68 -16.45 14.65
N PRO A 625 -9.80 -15.71 14.72
CA PRO A 625 -11.13 -16.28 14.86
C PRO A 625 -11.51 -17.03 13.59
N ALA A 626 -11.74 -18.35 13.74
CA ALA A 626 -12.29 -19.19 12.70
C ALA A 626 -13.63 -18.62 12.20
N GLY A 627 -13.76 -18.54 10.87
CA GLY A 627 -14.93 -18.02 10.18
C GLY A 627 -16.24 -18.61 10.69
N ALA A 628 -17.27 -17.76 10.66
CA ALA A 628 -18.64 -18.09 11.04
C ALA A 628 -19.19 -19.28 10.23
N GLY A 629 -19.03 -20.48 10.78
CA GLY A 629 -19.72 -21.68 10.33
C GLY A 629 -21.21 -21.59 10.63
N SER A 630 -22.02 -21.69 9.58
CA SER A 630 -23.49 -21.71 9.64
C SER A 630 -24.00 -23.00 10.31
N GLY A 631 -24.09 -22.97 11.63
CA GLY A 631 -24.75 -24.02 12.43
C GLY A 631 -26.28 -23.96 12.31
N ARG A 632 -26.84 -24.66 11.32
CA ARG A 632 -28.27 -25.01 11.27
C ARG A 632 -28.65 -25.86 12.49
N ARG A 633 -29.39 -25.30 13.45
CA ARG A 633 -30.11 -26.07 14.48
C ARG A 633 -31.43 -26.59 13.92
N ALA A 634 -31.49 -27.89 13.65
CA ALA A 634 -32.75 -28.62 13.50
C ALA A 634 -33.31 -28.93 14.90
N GLY A 635 -34.44 -28.30 15.24
CA GLY A 635 -35.22 -28.64 16.42
C GLY A 635 -36.23 -29.73 16.09
N GLY A 636 -35.96 -30.97 16.51
CA GLY A 636 -36.92 -32.07 16.50
C GLY A 636 -37.55 -32.24 17.88
N ARG A 637 -38.85 -31.94 17.99
CA ARG A 637 -39.73 -32.45 19.05
C ARG A 637 -40.35 -33.76 18.57
N ARG A 638 -39.90 -34.89 19.11
CA ARG A 638 -40.69 -36.01 19.67
C ARG A 638 -39.80 -37.21 19.87
#